data_AF-A0A2U3ED46-F1
#
_entry.id   AF-A0A2U3ED46-F1
#
_cell.length_a   1.000
_cell.length_b   1.000
_cell.length_c   1.000
_cell.angle_alpha   90.00
_cell.angle_beta   90.00
_cell.angle_gamma   90.00
#
_symmetry.space_group_name_H-M   'P 1'
#
loop_
_entity.id
_entity.type
_entity.pdbx_description
1 polymer ?
#
loop_
_entity_poly.entity_id
_entity_poly.type
_entity_poly.pdbx_seq_one_letter_code
_entity_poly.pdbx_strand_id
1 'polypeptide(L)'
;MGTGGRRRNSAGPGVGVGARARVGRLTGLDWTEAGRAARAELFREAQRVRLLIGGGVVGKHRAQGLPQYVVCFHLPPVLPLLLLIVIVAPTVAPPRGRRRVPRCAPALDAFHAVAATPRAGATRARDDTLVAAVAAAEAARQPHGPGLCPPPPPPRLHPRLVIDGWGIPSEQSPKDGDAITNAKTPVMDALYADADGYTELEASSLAVGLPEGLMGNSEVGHLNIGAGRVVWQDVVRIDQTIKKGELNSNAVIKKTFESAANGNGRLHLCGLVSHGGVHSKQTHLYALLKAAKEYKVPKVFIHFFGDGRDTDPKSGADYMQELLENLKEIGVGQIATVVGRYYAMDRDKRWERVEIALKGMCHGEGEASEDPVATVRERYARGGGKDGDEFLTPIIVGGDESRIKDDDTVFFFNYRSDRVRQITQLLGDVDRSVLPDFQYPKISKLVTMTMYKTDYPFEVAFEPQRMDNVLAEWLGKQNVEQVHIAETEKYAHVTFFFNGGVEKVFPLETRDQAQDLVPSNKSVATYDQAPEMSADGVANQVCKRLGEQKFPFVMNNFAPPDMVGHTGVYDAAVIACEATDKAIGKVLEGCKKEGYILFITADHGNAEEMKFEDGKPKTSHTTNKVPLLMANAPEGWSLKKNGGVLGDVAPTVLAAMGLPQPEEMTGESLLAKDLKRSAE
;
A
#
# COMPACT_ATOMS: atom_id res chain seq x y z
N MET A 1 -57.44 -27.65 5.34
CA MET A 1 -57.57 -27.02 6.66
C MET A 1 -56.46 -25.97 6.76
N GLY A 2 -56.65 -24.66 6.85
CA GLY A 2 -57.78 -23.76 6.75
C GLY A 2 -57.21 -22.32 6.72
N THR A 3 -57.72 -21.49 5.79
CA THR A 3 -58.07 -20.04 5.90
C THR A 3 -57.08 -19.07 6.58
N GLY A 4 -56.74 -17.87 6.08
CA GLY A 4 -57.22 -16.92 5.07
C GLY A 4 -56.41 -15.60 5.29
N GLY A 5 -56.43 -14.53 4.50
CA GLY A 5 -57.24 -14.13 3.36
C GLY A 5 -56.66 -12.90 2.66
N ARG A 6 -57.14 -12.66 1.43
CA ARG A 6 -56.83 -11.56 0.52
C ARG A 6 -57.45 -10.24 0.95
N ARG A 7 -56.89 -9.10 0.54
CA ARG A 7 -57.64 -7.99 -0.10
C ARG A 7 -56.81 -7.24 -1.15
N ARG A 8 -57.29 -7.27 -2.40
CA ARG A 8 -57.10 -6.22 -3.41
C ARG A 8 -58.22 -5.20 -3.23
N ASN A 9 -58.01 -3.94 -3.61
CA ASN A 9 -59.06 -3.12 -4.19
C ASN A 9 -58.48 -2.04 -5.12
N SER A 10 -59.27 -1.73 -6.14
CA SER A 10 -58.97 -1.02 -7.37
C SER A 10 -59.75 0.30 -7.48
N ALA A 11 -59.11 1.30 -8.10
CA ALA A 11 -59.61 2.29 -9.05
C ALA A 11 -60.72 3.33 -8.71
N GLY A 12 -60.32 4.61 -8.76
CA GLY A 12 -60.94 5.73 -9.52
C GLY A 12 -61.87 6.71 -8.77
N PRO A 13 -62.21 7.89 -9.33
CA PRO A 13 -61.43 8.83 -10.18
C PRO A 13 -61.60 10.34 -9.81
N GLY A 14 -60.69 11.21 -10.32
CA GLY A 14 -61.08 12.45 -11.02
C GLY A 14 -61.03 13.85 -10.34
N VAL A 15 -60.51 14.80 -11.13
CA VAL A 15 -60.61 16.30 -11.12
C VAL A 15 -59.58 17.04 -10.25
N GLY A 16 -58.65 17.90 -10.73
CA GLY A 16 -58.33 18.42 -12.07
C GLY A 16 -58.40 19.96 -12.13
N VAL A 17 -57.25 20.66 -12.27
CA VAL A 17 -57.01 21.97 -12.94
C VAL A 17 -55.47 22.11 -13.06
N GLY A 18 -54.76 22.44 -14.15
CA GLY A 18 -55.11 22.83 -15.50
C GLY A 18 -54.20 24.00 -15.95
N ALA A 19 -53.26 23.77 -16.88
CA ALA A 19 -52.86 24.75 -17.92
C ALA A 19 -51.88 24.12 -18.93
N ARG A 20 -52.34 24.01 -20.19
CA ARG A 20 -51.62 23.52 -21.37
C ARG A 20 -50.79 24.64 -22.01
N ALA A 21 -49.66 24.29 -22.63
CA ALA A 21 -49.14 25.03 -23.79
C ALA A 21 -48.43 24.11 -24.81
N ARG A 22 -49.12 23.95 -25.94
CA ARG A 22 -48.74 23.66 -27.34
C ARG A 22 -47.32 23.23 -27.70
N VAL A 23 -47.28 22.11 -28.42
CA VAL A 23 -46.27 21.75 -29.42
C VAL A 23 -46.38 22.70 -30.62
N GLY A 24 -45.28 23.36 -30.96
CA GLY A 24 -45.10 24.13 -32.20
C GLY A 24 -43.69 23.89 -32.73
N ARG A 25 -43.56 23.50 -34.00
CA ARG A 25 -42.30 23.49 -34.73
C ARG A 25 -41.81 24.93 -34.87
N LEU A 26 -40.58 25.19 -34.47
CA LEU A 26 -39.78 26.32 -34.94
C LEU A 26 -38.44 25.78 -35.42
N THR A 27 -38.27 25.85 -36.73
CA THR A 27 -37.03 25.72 -37.47
C THR A 27 -36.13 26.92 -37.20
N GLY A 28 -34.83 26.66 -36.97
CA GLY A 28 -33.74 27.62 -37.13
C GLY A 28 -33.47 28.54 -35.93
N LEU A 29 -32.37 28.29 -35.22
CA LEU A 29 -31.50 29.32 -34.63
C LEU A 29 -30.16 28.68 -34.19
N ASP A 30 -29.10 29.45 -34.41
CA ASP A 30 -27.69 29.11 -34.55
C ASP A 30 -26.96 29.01 -33.19
N TRP A 31 -26.12 27.99 -33.00
CA TRP A 31 -25.41 27.66 -31.74
C TRP A 31 -24.02 28.32 -31.64
N THR A 32 -23.89 29.63 -31.88
CA THR A 32 -22.55 30.27 -31.83
C THR A 32 -22.36 31.43 -30.86
N GLU A 33 -23.38 31.94 -30.17
CA GLU A 33 -23.21 33.08 -29.25
C GLU A 33 -22.91 32.71 -27.79
N ALA A 34 -23.49 31.64 -27.23
CA ALA A 34 -23.27 31.24 -25.83
C ALA A 34 -21.80 30.82 -25.55
N GLY A 35 -21.12 30.23 -26.54
CA GLY A 35 -19.70 29.85 -26.43
C GLY A 35 -18.72 31.02 -26.54
N ARG A 36 -19.12 32.15 -27.14
CA ARG A 36 -18.29 33.35 -27.25
C ARG A 36 -18.30 34.19 -25.96
N ALA A 37 -19.44 34.23 -25.26
CA ALA A 37 -19.55 34.92 -23.97
C ALA A 37 -18.68 34.27 -22.89
N ALA A 38 -18.68 32.94 -22.79
CA ALA A 38 -17.86 32.20 -21.82
C ALA A 38 -16.34 32.34 -22.06
N ARG A 39 -15.89 32.47 -23.31
CA ARG A 39 -14.47 32.73 -23.64
C ARG A 39 -14.04 34.17 -23.32
N ALA A 40 -14.93 35.15 -23.45
CA ALA A 40 -14.62 36.55 -23.19
C ALA A 40 -14.54 36.89 -21.68
N GLU A 41 -15.14 36.06 -20.83
CA GLU A 41 -15.07 36.18 -19.36
C GLU A 41 -13.74 35.62 -18.83
N LEU A 42 -13.37 34.41 -19.28
CA LEU A 42 -12.06 33.79 -19.01
C LEU A 42 -10.86 34.65 -19.48
N PHE A 43 -10.99 35.36 -20.61
CA PHE A 43 -9.94 36.27 -21.09
C PHE A 43 -9.85 37.56 -20.26
N ARG A 44 -10.95 38.03 -19.67
CA ARG A 44 -10.99 39.22 -18.79
C ARG A 44 -10.41 38.92 -17.41
N GLU A 45 -10.62 37.72 -16.87
CA GLU A 45 -9.93 37.28 -15.64
C GLU A 45 -8.42 37.12 -15.84
N ALA A 46 -7.99 36.58 -16.98
CA ALA A 46 -6.57 36.43 -17.31
C ALA A 46 -5.84 37.79 -17.49
N GLN A 47 -6.53 38.83 -17.96
CA GLN A 47 -5.97 40.19 -18.06
C GLN A 47 -5.90 40.93 -16.72
N ARG A 48 -6.80 40.63 -15.75
CA ARG A 48 -6.73 41.21 -14.40
C ARG A 48 -5.52 40.71 -13.60
N VAL A 49 -5.12 39.46 -13.78
CA VAL A 49 -3.92 38.90 -13.13
C VAL A 49 -2.61 39.51 -13.70
N ARG A 50 -2.64 40.03 -14.93
CA ARG A 50 -1.47 40.60 -15.61
C ARG A 50 -1.18 42.06 -15.26
N LEU A 51 -2.08 42.75 -14.54
CA LEU A 51 -1.97 44.19 -14.23
C LEU A 51 -1.46 44.49 -12.80
N LEU A 52 -1.17 43.48 -11.99
CA LEU A 52 -0.68 43.64 -10.61
C LEU A 52 0.85 43.55 -10.46
N ILE A 53 1.60 43.42 -11.55
CA ILE A 53 3.07 43.42 -11.52
C ILE A 53 3.60 44.33 -12.62
N GLY A 54 3.78 45.62 -12.30
CA GLY A 54 4.42 46.56 -13.23
C GLY A 54 4.20 48.02 -12.90
N GLY A 55 4.90 48.52 -11.88
CA GLY A 55 5.06 49.97 -11.64
C GLY A 55 6.51 50.28 -11.33
N GLY A 56 7.20 51.00 -12.23
CA GLY A 56 8.59 51.43 -12.03
C GLY A 56 9.08 52.31 -13.19
N VAL A 57 9.45 53.54 -12.86
CA VAL A 57 9.65 54.73 -13.71
C VAL A 57 10.93 54.68 -14.57
N VAL A 58 10.87 55.34 -15.73
CA VAL A 58 11.94 55.51 -16.74
C VAL A 58 12.93 56.64 -16.36
N GLY A 59 14.24 56.38 -16.52
CA GLY A 59 15.31 57.37 -16.55
C GLY A 59 16.31 57.11 -17.70
N LYS A 60 16.61 58.14 -18.49
CA LYS A 60 17.31 58.13 -19.81
C LYS A 60 18.83 57.82 -19.73
N HIS A 61 19.37 56.98 -20.64
CA HIS A 61 20.18 57.40 -21.82
C HIS A 61 20.91 56.21 -22.53
N ARG A 62 20.81 56.23 -23.87
CA ARG A 62 21.62 55.62 -24.97
C ARG A 62 22.77 54.64 -24.63
N ALA A 63 22.73 53.42 -25.21
CA ALA A 63 23.45 53.04 -26.44
C ALA A 63 23.34 51.52 -26.73
N GLN A 64 23.06 51.20 -28.00
CA GLN A 64 23.38 50.00 -28.79
C GLN A 64 23.62 48.62 -28.13
N GLY A 65 22.88 47.62 -28.63
CA GLY A 65 23.29 46.21 -28.61
C GLY A 65 22.50 45.33 -27.64
N LEU A 66 21.83 44.32 -28.18
CA LEU A 66 21.00 43.33 -27.47
C LEU A 66 21.71 42.68 -26.26
N PRO A 67 21.12 42.69 -25.05
CA PRO A 67 21.58 41.90 -23.93
C PRO A 67 20.88 40.54 -23.86
N GLN A 68 21.66 39.53 -23.48
CA GLN A 68 21.20 38.27 -22.90
C GLN A 68 20.48 38.56 -21.58
N TYR A 69 19.33 37.93 -21.33
CA TYR A 69 18.67 37.96 -20.02
C TYR A 69 19.05 36.71 -19.23
N VAL A 70 19.76 36.91 -18.13
CA VAL A 70 19.87 35.98 -16.99
C VAL A 70 18.83 36.40 -15.97
N VAL A 71 18.00 35.47 -15.48
CA VAL A 71 17.13 35.67 -14.32
C VAL A 71 17.56 34.69 -13.24
N CYS A 72 18.16 35.23 -12.16
CA CYS A 72 18.44 34.53 -10.92
C CYS A 72 17.20 34.57 -10.00
N PHE A 73 16.84 33.43 -9.40
CA PHE A 73 16.00 33.41 -8.21
C PHE A 73 16.89 33.26 -6.96
N HIS A 74 16.69 34.13 -5.98
CA HIS A 74 17.26 34.05 -4.63
C HIS A 74 16.31 33.26 -3.71
N LEU A 75 16.81 32.21 -3.07
CA LEU A 75 16.23 31.60 -1.86
C LEU A 75 17.37 31.38 -0.85
N PRO A 76 17.22 31.78 0.43
CA PRO A 76 18.24 31.63 1.49
C PRO A 76 18.02 30.31 2.30
N PRO A 77 18.92 29.89 3.23
CA PRO A 77 19.80 28.73 3.05
C PRO A 77 19.55 27.57 4.05
N VAL A 78 20.02 26.33 3.76
CA VAL A 78 20.87 25.43 4.59
C VAL A 78 21.19 24.13 3.78
N LEU A 79 22.48 23.72 3.84
CA LEU A 79 23.35 22.73 3.15
C LEU A 79 22.93 21.23 3.00
N PRO A 80 23.74 20.33 2.33
CA PRO A 80 24.77 20.52 1.27
C PRO A 80 24.76 19.50 0.09
N LEU A 81 25.41 19.94 -1.00
CA LEU A 81 26.21 19.24 -2.04
C LEU A 81 25.84 17.82 -2.55
N LEU A 82 25.52 17.76 -3.85
CA LEU A 82 26.21 16.88 -4.81
C LEU A 82 26.17 17.51 -6.22
N LEU A 83 27.35 17.75 -6.77
CA LEU A 83 27.61 18.44 -8.04
C LEU A 83 27.60 17.42 -9.18
N LEU A 84 26.72 17.58 -10.18
CA LEU A 84 26.80 16.84 -11.46
C LEU A 84 26.97 17.85 -12.60
N ILE A 85 28.14 17.86 -13.22
CA ILE A 85 28.45 18.67 -14.41
C ILE A 85 28.05 17.85 -15.64
N VAL A 86 27.12 18.36 -16.44
CA VAL A 86 26.86 17.88 -17.81
C VAL A 86 27.29 18.97 -18.79
N ILE A 87 28.38 18.72 -19.52
CA ILE A 87 28.81 19.54 -20.66
C ILE A 87 28.11 19.01 -21.91
N VAL A 88 27.34 19.87 -22.58
CA VAL A 88 26.86 19.64 -23.94
C VAL A 88 27.72 20.46 -24.89
N ALA A 89 28.45 19.80 -25.79
CA ALA A 89 29.17 20.44 -26.90
C ALA A 89 28.50 20.06 -28.24
N PRO A 90 28.41 20.97 -29.23
CA PRO A 90 27.70 20.75 -30.48
C PRO A 90 28.57 20.08 -31.57
N THR A 91 27.85 19.43 -32.48
CA THR A 91 28.29 18.59 -33.60
C THR A 91 29.02 19.31 -34.74
N VAL A 92 30.05 18.66 -35.33
CA VAL A 92 30.48 18.80 -36.75
C VAL A 92 31.03 17.45 -37.25
N ALA A 93 30.62 17.00 -38.45
CA ALA A 93 31.09 15.79 -39.17
C ALA A 93 32.26 16.11 -40.14
N PRO A 94 32.79 15.21 -41.03
CA PRO A 94 32.99 13.74 -41.13
C PRO A 94 34.53 13.42 -41.28
N PRO A 95 35.13 12.42 -42.00
CA PRO A 95 34.67 11.19 -42.69
C PRO A 95 35.54 9.89 -42.49
N ARG A 96 35.01 8.76 -43.02
CA ARG A 96 35.65 7.59 -43.69
C ARG A 96 36.97 6.97 -43.14
N GLY A 97 36.94 5.64 -42.89
CA GLY A 97 37.99 4.74 -43.40
C GLY A 97 38.53 3.60 -42.50
N ARG A 98 38.10 2.37 -42.81
CA ARG A 98 38.84 1.08 -42.85
C ARG A 98 39.68 0.57 -41.64
N ARG A 99 39.23 -0.61 -41.16
CA ARG A 99 39.95 -1.88 -40.87
C ARG A 99 41.25 -1.84 -40.01
N ARG A 100 41.23 -2.54 -38.86
CA ARG A 100 41.84 -3.87 -38.59
C ARG A 100 41.95 -4.16 -37.07
N VAL A 101 41.60 -5.39 -36.70
CA VAL A 101 41.94 -6.14 -35.46
C VAL A 101 43.47 -6.47 -35.48
N PRO A 102 44.22 -6.89 -34.43
CA PRO A 102 43.78 -7.62 -33.21
C PRO A 102 44.60 -7.52 -31.87
N ARG A 103 44.05 -8.21 -30.84
CA ARG A 103 44.69 -9.06 -29.78
C ARG A 103 45.42 -8.48 -28.53
N CYS A 104 44.83 -8.86 -27.37
CA CYS A 104 45.37 -9.59 -26.19
C CYS A 104 46.50 -9.02 -25.27
N ALA A 105 46.07 -8.72 -24.02
CA ALA A 105 46.56 -9.23 -22.71
C ALA A 105 47.87 -8.67 -22.05
N PRO A 106 48.04 -8.76 -20.70
CA PRO A 106 48.33 -7.62 -19.81
C PRO A 106 49.56 -7.78 -18.87
N ALA A 107 49.91 -6.76 -18.06
CA ALA A 107 50.86 -6.87 -16.95
C ALA A 107 50.81 -5.71 -15.89
N LEU A 108 51.18 -6.07 -14.64
CA LEU A 108 51.76 -5.28 -13.50
C LEU A 108 50.78 -4.46 -12.62
N ASP A 109 50.93 -4.23 -11.30
CA ASP A 109 51.94 -4.51 -10.24
C ASP A 109 51.33 -4.13 -8.86
N ALA A 110 51.54 -4.85 -7.74
CA ALA A 110 52.58 -4.71 -6.67
C ALA A 110 52.49 -3.48 -5.73
N PHE A 111 52.56 -3.69 -4.38
CA PHE A 111 53.09 -2.70 -3.40
C PHE A 111 53.58 -3.34 -2.07
N HIS A 112 54.47 -2.57 -1.42
CA HIS A 112 55.59 -2.88 -0.51
C HIS A 112 55.33 -3.07 1.00
N ALA A 113 56.33 -3.65 1.69
CA ALA A 113 56.58 -3.69 3.13
C ALA A 113 57.55 -2.59 3.64
N VAL A 114 57.70 -2.41 4.97
CA VAL A 114 58.96 -2.21 5.75
C VAL A 114 58.68 -2.05 7.26
N ALA A 115 59.64 -2.49 8.10
CA ALA A 115 59.61 -2.70 9.56
C ALA A 115 60.57 -1.78 10.37
N ALA A 116 60.47 -1.76 11.71
CA ALA A 116 61.57 -1.49 12.68
C ALA A 116 61.23 -1.86 14.16
N THR A 117 62.25 -2.27 14.95
CA THR A 117 62.29 -2.76 16.38
C THR A 117 63.35 -1.96 17.20
N PRO A 118 63.90 -2.30 18.43
CA PRO A 118 63.55 -3.16 19.63
C PRO A 118 63.91 -2.59 21.06
N ARG A 119 63.60 -3.38 22.15
CA ARG A 119 64.34 -3.70 23.44
C ARG A 119 63.46 -3.61 24.72
N ALA A 120 63.57 -4.39 25.82
CA ALA A 120 64.15 -5.68 26.23
C ALA A 120 63.78 -5.96 27.73
N GLY A 121 63.66 -7.23 28.19
CA GLY A 121 63.83 -7.62 29.62
C GLY A 121 63.05 -8.83 30.19
N ALA A 122 63.70 -10.02 30.27
CA ALA A 122 63.69 -11.15 31.27
C ALA A 122 62.39 -11.60 32.00
N THR A 123 62.06 -12.87 32.35
CA THR A 123 62.72 -14.21 32.39
C THR A 123 61.66 -15.31 32.71
N ARG A 124 61.92 -16.55 32.22
CA ARG A 124 61.49 -17.92 32.69
C ARG A 124 60.01 -18.30 32.85
N ALA A 125 59.52 -19.19 31.96
CA ALA A 125 59.20 -20.60 32.23
C ALA A 125 58.75 -21.28 30.92
N ARG A 126 59.47 -22.34 30.50
CA ARG A 126 59.13 -23.26 29.40
C ARG A 126 58.67 -24.56 30.06
N ASP A 127 57.58 -25.16 29.59
CA ASP A 127 57.55 -26.59 29.21
C ASP A 127 56.22 -27.21 28.73
N ASP A 128 55.15 -26.47 28.43
CA ASP A 128 53.89 -27.12 27.99
C ASP A 128 53.46 -26.88 26.52
N THR A 129 54.23 -26.15 25.71
CA THR A 129 53.78 -25.78 24.34
C THR A 129 54.38 -26.60 23.21
N LEU A 130 55.29 -27.56 23.48
CA LEU A 130 55.93 -28.36 22.42
C LEU A 130 55.20 -29.69 22.12
N VAL A 131 54.36 -30.18 23.04
CA VAL A 131 53.66 -31.48 22.85
C VAL A 131 52.36 -31.33 22.04
N ALA A 132 51.73 -30.15 22.04
CA ALA A 132 50.51 -29.91 21.26
C ALA A 132 50.78 -29.66 19.76
N ALA A 133 51.95 -29.14 19.40
CA ALA A 133 52.29 -28.79 18.01
C ALA A 133 52.70 -30.00 17.15
N VAL A 134 53.18 -31.08 17.77
CA VAL A 134 53.63 -32.29 17.05
C VAL A 134 52.45 -33.25 16.78
N ALA A 135 51.46 -33.31 17.68
CA ALA A 135 50.25 -34.11 17.45
C ALA A 135 49.35 -33.57 16.31
N ALA A 136 49.37 -32.25 16.05
CA ALA A 136 48.64 -31.64 14.94
C ALA A 136 49.32 -31.84 13.57
N ALA A 137 50.63 -32.11 13.55
CA ALA A 137 51.41 -32.27 12.32
C ALA A 137 51.41 -33.72 11.78
N GLU A 138 51.15 -34.72 12.63
CA GLU A 138 51.10 -36.14 12.23
C GLU A 138 49.68 -36.62 11.82
N ALA A 139 48.62 -35.87 12.13
CA ALA A 139 47.28 -36.13 11.60
C ALA A 139 47.10 -35.71 10.13
N ALA A 140 48.06 -34.95 9.56
CA ALA A 140 47.99 -34.39 8.21
C ALA A 140 48.70 -35.24 7.13
N ARG A 141 49.07 -36.50 7.42
CA ARG A 141 49.80 -37.38 6.49
C ARG A 141 49.26 -38.81 6.41
N GLN A 142 47.97 -38.97 6.14
CA GLN A 142 47.45 -40.23 5.59
C GLN A 142 46.96 -40.03 4.14
N PRO A 143 47.24 -40.98 3.22
CA PRO A 143 46.93 -40.82 1.81
C PRO A 143 45.42 -40.94 1.59
N HIS A 144 44.83 -39.89 1.04
CA HIS A 144 43.45 -39.89 0.56
C HIS A 144 43.28 -40.99 -0.49
N GLY A 145 42.38 -41.94 -0.23
CA GLY A 145 41.74 -42.75 -1.29
C GLY A 145 41.04 -41.84 -2.31
N PRO A 146 40.58 -42.36 -3.45
CA PRO A 146 40.00 -41.53 -4.51
C PRO A 146 38.83 -40.75 -3.94
N GLY A 147 39.07 -39.45 -3.69
CA GLY A 147 38.08 -38.54 -3.14
C GLY A 147 36.97 -38.42 -4.16
N LEU A 148 35.80 -38.96 -3.82
CA LEU A 148 34.56 -38.54 -4.45
C LEU A 148 34.50 -37.01 -4.30
N CYS A 149 34.57 -36.30 -5.42
CA CYS A 149 34.20 -34.89 -5.46
C CYS A 149 32.89 -34.75 -4.68
N PRO A 150 32.74 -33.73 -3.80
CA PRO A 150 31.41 -33.42 -3.31
C PRO A 150 30.49 -33.29 -4.53
N PRO A 151 29.28 -33.88 -4.50
CA PRO A 151 28.38 -33.78 -5.64
C PRO A 151 28.25 -32.30 -6.00
N PRO A 152 28.23 -31.95 -7.30
CA PRO A 152 27.97 -30.57 -7.70
C PRO A 152 26.71 -30.09 -6.97
N PRO A 153 26.64 -28.81 -6.55
CA PRO A 153 25.40 -28.27 -6.02
C PRO A 153 24.28 -28.64 -7.00
N PRO A 154 23.11 -29.08 -6.50
CA PRO A 154 22.01 -29.46 -7.37
C PRO A 154 21.79 -28.34 -8.39
N PRO A 155 21.48 -28.66 -9.65
CA PRO A 155 21.22 -27.64 -10.66
C PRO A 155 20.22 -26.64 -10.09
N ARG A 156 20.58 -25.35 -10.07
CA ARG A 156 19.69 -24.31 -9.58
C ARG A 156 18.49 -24.29 -10.52
N LEU A 157 17.33 -24.68 -9.99
CA LEU A 157 16.08 -24.65 -10.74
C LEU A 157 15.66 -23.19 -10.87
N HIS A 158 15.31 -22.78 -12.09
CA HIS A 158 14.96 -21.40 -12.40
C HIS A 158 13.43 -21.28 -12.44
N PRO A 159 12.78 -20.65 -11.44
CA PRO A 159 11.35 -20.46 -11.47
C PRO A 159 10.93 -19.24 -12.28
N ARG A 160 9.73 -19.34 -12.82
CA ARG A 160 9.01 -18.32 -13.57
C ARG A 160 7.68 -18.03 -12.88
N LEU A 161 7.30 -16.77 -12.70
CA LEU A 161 6.01 -16.41 -12.05
C LEU A 161 5.09 -15.56 -12.94
N VAL A 162 3.96 -16.11 -13.37
CA VAL A 162 2.92 -15.41 -14.14
C VAL A 162 1.80 -14.96 -13.19
N ILE A 163 1.40 -13.67 -13.25
CA ILE A 163 0.37 -13.07 -12.40
C ILE A 163 -0.76 -12.50 -13.29
N ASP A 164 -2.02 -12.78 -12.97
CA ASP A 164 -3.19 -12.30 -13.73
C ASP A 164 -4.40 -12.01 -12.82
N GLY A 165 -5.43 -11.29 -13.28
CA GLY A 165 -6.72 -11.13 -12.59
C GLY A 165 -7.67 -12.31 -12.84
N TRP A 166 -7.19 -13.53 -12.58
CA TRP A 166 -7.86 -14.80 -12.91
C TRP A 166 -8.39 -15.48 -11.63
N GLY A 167 -9.67 -15.28 -11.30
CA GLY A 167 -10.29 -15.92 -10.14
C GLY A 167 -10.78 -17.35 -10.42
N ILE A 168 -11.03 -18.09 -9.35
CA ILE A 168 -11.72 -19.38 -9.38
C ILE A 168 -13.20 -19.10 -9.06
N PRO A 169 -14.15 -19.43 -9.96
CA PRO A 169 -15.57 -19.18 -9.71
C PRO A 169 -16.03 -19.92 -8.45
N SER A 170 -16.77 -19.23 -7.59
CA SER A 170 -17.43 -19.80 -6.42
C SER A 170 -18.80 -20.38 -6.79
N GLU A 171 -19.45 -21.09 -5.85
CA GLU A 171 -20.83 -21.56 -6.05
C GLU A 171 -21.83 -20.43 -6.28
N GLN A 172 -21.49 -19.21 -5.85
CA GLN A 172 -22.33 -18.01 -5.98
C GLN A 172 -22.06 -17.27 -7.30
N SER A 173 -20.96 -17.59 -7.99
CA SER A 173 -20.60 -16.96 -9.26
C SER A 173 -21.63 -17.32 -10.35
N PRO A 174 -22.22 -16.33 -11.05
CA PRO A 174 -23.16 -16.61 -12.13
C PRO A 174 -22.50 -17.38 -13.27
N LYS A 175 -22.94 -18.61 -13.54
CA LYS A 175 -22.35 -19.48 -14.58
C LYS A 175 -22.36 -18.88 -15.98
N ASP A 176 -23.36 -18.06 -16.30
CA ASP A 176 -23.47 -17.36 -17.58
C ASP A 176 -22.71 -16.00 -17.59
N GLY A 177 -22.09 -15.63 -16.47
CA GLY A 177 -21.22 -14.47 -16.31
C GLY A 177 -19.75 -14.85 -16.07
N ASP A 178 -19.42 -16.13 -16.01
CA ASP A 178 -18.05 -16.62 -15.84
C ASP A 178 -17.32 -16.63 -17.19
N ALA A 179 -16.53 -15.61 -17.49
CA ALA A 179 -15.81 -15.54 -18.75
C ALA A 179 -14.64 -16.53 -18.82
N ILE A 180 -14.13 -16.98 -17.67
CA ILE A 180 -12.98 -17.89 -17.56
C ILE A 180 -13.39 -19.30 -17.95
N THR A 181 -14.40 -19.87 -17.29
CA THR A 181 -14.85 -21.25 -17.56
C THR A 181 -15.50 -21.39 -18.93
N ASN A 182 -16.07 -20.30 -19.47
CA ASN A 182 -16.72 -20.30 -20.78
C ASN A 182 -15.76 -19.98 -21.95
N ALA A 183 -14.54 -19.52 -21.67
CA ALA A 183 -13.50 -19.31 -22.67
C ALA A 183 -12.81 -20.63 -23.05
N LYS A 184 -12.32 -20.74 -24.28
CA LYS A 184 -11.51 -21.89 -24.71
C LYS A 184 -10.10 -21.74 -24.16
N THR A 185 -9.84 -22.35 -23.01
CA THR A 185 -8.57 -22.20 -22.28
C THR A 185 -7.86 -23.55 -22.08
N PRO A 186 -7.53 -24.29 -23.17
CA PRO A 186 -7.03 -25.66 -23.07
C PRO A 186 -5.70 -25.80 -22.32
N VAL A 187 -4.88 -24.73 -22.24
CA VAL A 187 -3.63 -24.77 -21.49
C VAL A 187 -3.93 -24.73 -19.99
N MET A 188 -4.72 -23.75 -19.55
CA MET A 188 -5.15 -23.62 -18.16
C MET A 188 -5.97 -24.84 -17.73
N ASP A 189 -6.90 -25.33 -18.56
CA ASP A 189 -7.68 -26.55 -18.29
C ASP A 189 -6.78 -27.77 -18.00
N ALA A 190 -5.73 -27.96 -18.82
CA ALA A 190 -4.78 -29.05 -18.63
C ALA A 190 -3.95 -28.88 -17.34
N LEU A 191 -3.63 -27.65 -16.96
CA LEU A 191 -2.90 -27.35 -15.73
C LEU A 191 -3.77 -27.54 -14.48
N TYR A 192 -5.05 -27.14 -14.52
CA TYR A 192 -6.01 -27.39 -13.45
C TYR A 192 -6.25 -28.89 -13.23
N ALA A 193 -6.17 -29.70 -14.29
CA ALA A 193 -6.33 -31.14 -14.21
C ALA A 193 -5.12 -31.85 -13.53
N ASP A 194 -3.97 -31.18 -13.42
CA ASP A 194 -2.81 -31.69 -12.69
C ASP A 194 -3.01 -31.50 -11.18
N ALA A 195 -3.50 -32.57 -10.55
CA ALA A 195 -3.77 -32.60 -9.13
C ALA A 195 -2.52 -32.43 -8.27
N ASP A 196 -1.29 -32.64 -8.75
CA ASP A 196 -0.07 -32.39 -7.96
C ASP A 196 0.37 -30.93 -8.10
N GLY A 197 0.22 -30.36 -9.29
CA GLY A 197 0.61 -28.99 -9.64
C GLY A 197 -0.37 -27.89 -9.22
N TYR A 198 -1.57 -28.19 -8.72
CA TYR A 198 -2.61 -27.19 -8.45
C TYR A 198 -2.93 -26.97 -6.96
N THR A 199 -3.15 -25.73 -6.54
CA THR A 199 -3.81 -25.36 -5.28
C THR A 199 -4.53 -24.02 -5.42
N GLU A 200 -5.26 -23.61 -4.38
CA GLU A 200 -6.02 -22.36 -4.34
C GLU A 200 -5.44 -21.42 -3.28
N LEU A 201 -5.42 -20.13 -3.58
CA LEU A 201 -5.00 -19.08 -2.66
C LEU A 201 -6.15 -18.13 -2.35
N GLU A 202 -6.27 -17.74 -1.09
CA GLU A 202 -7.08 -16.58 -0.70
C GLU A 202 -6.38 -15.29 -1.15
N ALA A 203 -7.10 -14.47 -1.92
CA ALA A 203 -6.58 -13.22 -2.52
C ALA A 203 -7.39 -11.98 -2.11
N SER A 204 -8.23 -12.09 -1.09
CA SER A 204 -9.10 -11.01 -0.61
C SER A 204 -9.13 -10.93 0.91
N SER A 205 -9.77 -9.89 1.44
CA SER A 205 -10.04 -9.75 2.88
C SER A 205 -8.76 -9.86 3.75
N LEU A 206 -8.88 -10.51 4.91
CA LEU A 206 -7.80 -10.64 5.89
C LEU A 206 -6.57 -11.40 5.35
N ALA A 207 -6.76 -12.28 4.36
CA ALA A 207 -5.67 -13.07 3.77
C ALA A 207 -4.63 -12.20 3.05
N VAL A 208 -5.02 -10.99 2.64
CA VAL A 208 -4.14 -10.01 1.98
C VAL A 208 -4.03 -8.70 2.76
N GLY A 209 -4.47 -8.70 4.02
CA GLY A 209 -4.35 -7.56 4.93
C GLY A 209 -5.43 -6.48 4.76
N LEU A 210 -6.54 -6.80 4.09
CA LEU A 210 -7.71 -5.94 3.89
C LEU A 210 -8.83 -6.27 4.90
N PRO A 211 -9.79 -5.35 5.13
CA PRO A 211 -10.96 -5.64 5.95
C PRO A 211 -11.73 -6.87 5.45
N GLU A 212 -12.36 -7.59 6.37
CA GLU A 212 -13.19 -8.75 6.05
C GLU A 212 -14.31 -8.40 5.06
N GLY A 213 -14.46 -9.20 4.01
CA GLY A 213 -15.43 -9.00 2.93
C GLY A 213 -14.98 -8.03 1.83
N LEU A 214 -13.79 -7.41 1.95
CA LEU A 214 -13.28 -6.54 0.90
C LEU A 214 -12.53 -7.35 -0.16
N MET A 215 -12.91 -7.14 -1.43
CA MET A 215 -12.22 -7.70 -2.59
C MET A 215 -10.74 -7.30 -2.65
N GLY A 216 -9.92 -8.17 -3.24
CA GLY A 216 -8.53 -7.85 -3.58
C GLY A 216 -8.42 -6.79 -4.67
N ASN A 217 -7.20 -6.34 -4.95
CA ASN A 217 -6.85 -5.48 -6.08
C ASN A 217 -5.38 -5.68 -6.44
N SER A 218 -4.97 -5.14 -7.58
CA SER A 218 -3.65 -5.42 -8.10
C SER A 218 -2.52 -4.85 -7.25
N GLU A 219 -2.72 -3.69 -6.63
CA GLU A 219 -1.73 -3.09 -5.74
C GLU A 219 -1.45 -3.98 -4.53
N VAL A 220 -2.52 -4.42 -3.85
CA VAL A 220 -2.45 -5.26 -2.65
C VAL A 220 -1.97 -6.66 -3.01
N GLY A 221 -2.46 -7.23 -4.11
CA GLY A 221 -2.10 -8.59 -4.51
C GLY A 221 -0.61 -8.71 -4.86
N HIS A 222 -0.08 -7.84 -5.73
CA HIS A 222 1.34 -7.84 -6.08
C HIS A 222 2.24 -7.54 -4.88
N LEU A 223 1.79 -6.66 -3.98
CA LEU A 223 2.51 -6.35 -2.74
C LEU A 223 2.62 -7.58 -1.82
N ASN A 224 1.53 -8.35 -1.63
CA ASN A 224 1.56 -9.57 -0.81
C ASN A 224 2.41 -10.67 -1.44
N ILE A 225 2.25 -10.90 -2.76
CA ILE A 225 3.04 -11.89 -3.51
C ILE A 225 4.54 -11.57 -3.39
N GLY A 226 4.92 -10.32 -3.64
CA GLY A 226 6.32 -9.88 -3.58
C GLY A 226 6.88 -9.86 -2.15
N ALA A 227 6.06 -9.54 -1.14
CA ALA A 227 6.52 -9.46 0.24
C ALA A 227 6.70 -10.82 0.93
N GLY A 228 6.08 -11.88 0.42
CA GLY A 228 6.14 -13.21 1.03
C GLY A 228 5.50 -13.25 2.42
N ARG A 229 4.48 -12.41 2.65
CA ARG A 229 3.75 -12.24 3.90
C ARG A 229 2.46 -11.47 3.68
N VAL A 230 1.55 -11.53 4.65
CA VAL A 230 0.36 -10.68 4.67
C VAL A 230 0.76 -9.23 4.96
N VAL A 231 0.40 -8.30 4.07
CA VAL A 231 0.69 -6.87 4.23
C VAL A 231 -0.53 -6.13 4.78
N TRP A 232 -0.53 -5.91 6.09
CA TRP A 232 -1.69 -5.40 6.80
C TRP A 232 -1.92 -3.90 6.59
N GLN A 233 -3.13 -3.50 6.23
CA GLN A 233 -3.54 -2.11 6.39
C GLN A 233 -3.63 -1.77 7.89
N ASP A 234 -3.30 -0.53 8.27
CA ASP A 234 -3.24 -0.14 9.70
C ASP A 234 -4.54 -0.45 10.44
N VAL A 235 -5.70 -0.14 9.84
CA VAL A 235 -7.01 -0.44 10.45
C VAL A 235 -7.19 -1.92 10.76
N VAL A 236 -6.79 -2.79 9.83
CA VAL A 236 -6.93 -4.25 9.95
C VAL A 236 -5.92 -4.79 10.95
N ARG A 237 -4.68 -4.30 10.91
CA ARG A 237 -3.63 -4.67 11.87
C ARG A 237 -4.07 -4.36 13.30
N ILE A 238 -4.64 -3.18 13.53
CA ILE A 238 -5.14 -2.77 14.84
C ILE A 238 -6.36 -3.64 15.22
N ASP A 239 -7.31 -3.86 14.30
CA ASP A 239 -8.47 -4.73 14.55
C ASP A 239 -8.05 -6.16 14.94
N GLN A 240 -7.09 -6.76 14.23
CA GLN A 240 -6.57 -8.09 14.55
C GLN A 240 -5.86 -8.14 15.89
N THR A 241 -5.06 -7.11 16.21
CA THR A 241 -4.38 -7.00 17.51
C THR A 241 -5.40 -6.93 18.66
N ILE A 242 -6.49 -6.18 18.46
CA ILE A 242 -7.59 -6.10 19.44
C ILE A 242 -8.33 -7.44 19.54
N LYS A 243 -8.66 -8.08 18.41
CA LYS A 243 -9.36 -9.37 18.36
C LYS A 243 -8.59 -10.49 19.06
N LYS A 244 -7.25 -10.46 18.97
CA LYS A 244 -6.36 -11.41 19.66
C LYS A 244 -6.13 -11.09 21.14
N GLY A 245 -6.62 -9.95 21.62
CA GLY A 245 -6.38 -9.49 23.00
C GLY A 245 -4.94 -9.03 23.26
N GLU A 246 -4.22 -8.63 22.21
CA GLU A 246 -2.79 -8.29 22.27
C GLU A 246 -2.54 -6.77 22.42
N LEU A 247 -3.58 -5.93 22.33
CA LEU A 247 -3.43 -4.47 22.37
C LEU A 247 -2.75 -3.99 23.66
N ASN A 248 -3.12 -4.56 24.81
CA ASN A 248 -2.51 -4.24 26.10
C ASN A 248 -1.01 -4.62 26.16
N SER A 249 -0.58 -5.64 25.41
CA SER A 249 0.81 -6.10 25.35
C SER A 249 1.70 -5.27 24.44
N ASN A 250 1.12 -4.37 23.63
CA ASN A 250 1.88 -3.45 22.79
C ASN A 250 2.83 -2.61 23.65
N ALA A 251 4.13 -2.68 23.35
CA ALA A 251 5.18 -2.10 24.20
C ALA A 251 5.00 -0.59 24.46
N VAL A 252 4.56 0.16 23.44
CA VAL A 252 4.36 1.62 23.57
C VAL A 252 3.09 1.93 24.35
N ILE A 253 1.99 1.22 24.10
CA ILE A 253 0.74 1.38 24.87
C ILE A 253 0.98 1.04 26.34
N LYS A 254 1.56 -0.12 26.61
CA LYS A 254 1.92 -0.58 27.96
C LYS A 254 2.77 0.46 28.69
N LYS A 255 3.93 0.82 28.13
CA LYS A 255 4.85 1.79 28.72
C LYS A 255 4.15 3.12 28.98
N THR A 256 3.32 3.58 28.04
CA THR A 256 2.61 4.86 28.15
C THR A 256 1.56 4.84 29.24
N PHE A 257 0.76 3.79 29.35
CA PHE A 257 -0.30 3.71 30.34
C PHE A 257 0.25 3.44 31.74
N GLU A 258 1.30 2.63 31.87
CA GLU A 258 2.05 2.48 33.13
C GLU A 258 2.68 3.82 33.56
N SER A 259 3.26 4.59 32.62
CA SER A 259 3.82 5.91 32.94
C SER A 259 2.75 6.89 33.39
N ALA A 260 1.59 6.91 32.72
CA ALA A 260 0.46 7.76 33.12
C ALA A 260 -0.06 7.39 34.52
N ALA A 261 -0.18 6.09 34.82
CA ALA A 261 -0.62 5.60 36.12
C ALA A 261 0.36 5.93 37.26
N ASN A 262 1.66 5.86 36.99
CA ASN A 262 2.72 6.13 37.98
C ASN A 262 3.11 7.62 38.08
N GLY A 263 2.72 8.44 37.11
CA GLY A 263 2.97 9.88 37.05
C GLY A 263 1.88 10.68 37.75
N ASN A 264 1.32 11.68 37.05
CA ASN A 264 0.24 12.51 37.59
C ASN A 264 -1.16 11.83 37.55
N GLY A 265 -1.23 10.61 37.03
CA GLY A 265 -2.45 9.79 36.98
C GLY A 265 -3.42 10.14 35.85
N ARG A 266 -3.02 10.97 34.88
CA ARG A 266 -3.92 11.55 33.87
C ARG A 266 -3.54 11.14 32.45
N LEU A 267 -4.52 10.58 31.74
CA LEU A 267 -4.41 10.16 30.34
C LEU A 267 -5.53 10.81 29.52
N HIS A 268 -5.17 11.40 28.38
CA HIS A 268 -6.10 11.96 27.41
C HIS A 268 -6.11 11.11 26.15
N LEU A 269 -7.29 10.61 25.76
CA LEU A 269 -7.52 9.90 24.50
C LEU A 269 -8.19 10.86 23.51
N CYS A 270 -7.50 11.18 22.43
CA CYS A 270 -7.92 12.15 21.44
C CYS A 270 -8.17 11.48 20.09
N GLY A 271 -9.33 11.73 19.48
CA GLY A 271 -9.55 11.27 18.12
C GLY A 271 -10.99 11.28 17.64
N LEU A 272 -11.16 10.91 16.37
CA LEU A 272 -12.46 10.83 15.71
C LEU A 272 -13.28 9.67 16.28
N VAL A 273 -14.53 9.92 16.68
CA VAL A 273 -15.40 8.91 17.30
C VAL A 273 -16.59 8.65 16.39
N SER A 274 -16.51 7.55 15.65
CA SER A 274 -17.57 7.02 14.80
C SER A 274 -17.27 5.57 14.39
N HIS A 275 -18.22 4.94 13.69
CA HIS A 275 -18.01 3.67 12.99
C HIS A 275 -17.48 3.82 11.56
N GLY A 276 -17.04 5.03 11.16
CA GLY A 276 -16.66 5.32 9.77
C GLY A 276 -15.42 4.57 9.26
N GLY A 277 -14.46 4.24 10.12
CA GLY A 277 -13.34 3.37 9.75
C GLY A 277 -12.31 3.96 8.78
N VAL A 278 -12.41 5.25 8.43
CA VAL A 278 -11.44 5.91 7.54
C VAL A 278 -10.24 6.48 8.30
N HIS A 279 -10.49 7.18 9.42
CA HIS A 279 -9.44 7.83 10.21
C HIS A 279 -9.21 7.21 11.59
N SER A 280 -10.21 6.51 12.12
CA SER A 280 -10.23 5.85 13.43
C SER A 280 -11.43 4.89 13.45
N LYS A 281 -11.53 4.08 14.51
CA LYS A 281 -12.74 3.34 14.87
C LYS A 281 -13.05 3.54 16.35
N GLN A 282 -14.33 3.71 16.66
CA GLN A 282 -14.80 3.80 18.04
C GLN A 282 -14.49 2.54 18.87
N THR A 283 -14.46 1.36 18.23
CA THR A 283 -14.03 0.12 18.88
C THR A 283 -12.56 0.12 19.32
N HIS A 284 -11.68 0.88 18.65
CA HIS A 284 -10.28 1.05 19.06
C HIS A 284 -10.19 1.87 20.35
N LEU A 285 -11.02 2.91 20.48
CA LEU A 285 -11.14 3.69 21.71
C LEU A 285 -11.58 2.80 22.88
N TYR A 286 -12.57 1.93 22.68
CA TYR A 286 -13.01 0.99 23.72
C TYR A 286 -11.89 0.04 24.17
N ALA A 287 -11.09 -0.48 23.23
CA ALA A 287 -9.97 -1.33 23.56
C ALA A 287 -8.87 -0.59 24.34
N LEU A 288 -8.58 0.67 23.98
CA LEU A 288 -7.68 1.53 24.74
C LEU A 288 -8.21 1.82 26.15
N LEU A 289 -9.50 2.06 26.32
CA LEU A 289 -10.12 2.25 27.64
C LEU A 289 -10.00 0.99 28.52
N LYS A 290 -10.23 -0.19 27.95
CA LYS A 290 -10.04 -1.48 28.64
C LYS A 290 -8.57 -1.66 29.07
N ALA A 291 -7.62 -1.35 28.19
CA ALA A 291 -6.19 -1.37 28.52
C ALA A 291 -5.83 -0.36 29.63
N ALA A 292 -6.36 0.87 29.57
CA ALA A 292 -6.12 1.89 30.60
C ALA A 292 -6.64 1.45 31.98
N LYS A 293 -7.81 0.77 32.02
CA LYS A 293 -8.33 0.15 33.25
C LYS A 293 -7.41 -0.95 33.78
N GLU A 294 -6.91 -1.82 32.91
CA GLU A 294 -6.00 -2.91 33.28
C GLU A 294 -4.71 -2.39 33.90
N TYR A 295 -4.14 -1.33 33.32
CA TYR A 295 -2.97 -0.62 33.84
C TYR A 295 -3.30 0.37 34.98
N LYS A 296 -4.56 0.41 35.44
CA LYS A 296 -5.03 1.19 36.59
C LYS A 296 -4.75 2.70 36.47
N VAL A 297 -4.89 3.26 35.27
CA VAL A 297 -4.78 4.71 35.07
C VAL A 297 -5.90 5.42 35.83
N PRO A 298 -5.60 6.28 36.83
CA PRO A 298 -6.62 6.86 37.71
C PRO A 298 -7.67 7.73 36.99
N LYS A 299 -7.25 8.54 36.02
CA LYS A 299 -8.11 9.47 35.29
C LYS A 299 -7.87 9.37 33.79
N VAL A 300 -8.93 9.05 33.06
CA VAL A 300 -8.91 8.98 31.60
C VAL A 300 -9.93 9.97 31.03
N PHE A 301 -9.48 10.86 30.16
CA PHE A 301 -10.29 11.92 29.56
C PHE A 301 -10.39 11.70 28.05
N ILE A 302 -11.57 11.90 27.48
CA ILE A 302 -11.83 11.66 26.06
C ILE A 302 -12.13 12.98 25.36
N HIS A 303 -11.34 13.31 24.35
CA HIS A 303 -11.61 14.40 23.44
C HIS A 303 -12.22 13.83 22.17
N PHE A 304 -13.55 13.88 22.12
CA PHE A 304 -14.39 13.38 21.05
C PHE A 304 -14.31 14.31 19.85
N PHE A 305 -13.71 13.84 18.75
CA PHE A 305 -13.81 14.54 17.48
C PHE A 305 -15.03 14.02 16.71
N GLY A 306 -15.98 14.92 16.39
CA GLY A 306 -17.21 14.59 15.66
C GLY A 306 -16.97 14.35 14.18
N ASP A 307 -17.61 13.31 13.64
CA ASP A 307 -17.40 12.85 12.27
C ASP A 307 -18.28 13.57 11.24
N GLY A 308 -19.48 13.05 10.98
CA GLY A 308 -20.45 13.62 10.05
C GLY A 308 -20.04 13.67 8.58
N ARG A 309 -18.93 13.01 8.22
CA ARG A 309 -18.39 13.00 6.85
C ARG A 309 -18.08 11.60 6.35
N ASP A 310 -17.47 10.77 7.19
CA ASP A 310 -17.29 9.35 6.88
C ASP A 310 -18.52 8.53 7.36
N THR A 311 -19.45 9.20 8.06
CA THR A 311 -20.76 8.70 8.50
C THR A 311 -21.86 9.75 8.24
N ASP A 312 -23.12 9.44 8.55
CA ASP A 312 -24.22 10.39 8.43
C ASP A 312 -23.92 11.72 9.17
N PRO A 313 -24.22 12.90 8.59
CA PRO A 313 -23.91 14.22 9.18
C PRO A 313 -24.46 14.49 10.58
N LYS A 314 -25.47 13.75 11.05
CA LYS A 314 -26.10 13.91 12.38
C LYS A 314 -26.19 12.58 13.13
N SER A 315 -25.08 11.83 13.17
CA SER A 315 -24.98 10.53 13.85
C SER A 315 -24.12 10.56 15.13
N GLY A 316 -23.38 11.64 15.37
CA GLY A 316 -22.45 11.80 16.48
C GLY A 316 -23.10 11.75 17.87
N ALA A 317 -24.35 12.20 18.01
CA ALA A 317 -25.10 12.07 19.27
C ALA A 317 -25.32 10.59 19.65
N ASP A 318 -25.58 9.73 18.67
CA ASP A 318 -25.83 8.31 18.90
C ASP A 318 -24.51 7.56 19.17
N TYR A 319 -23.44 7.89 18.45
CA TYR A 319 -22.09 7.39 18.79
C TYR A 319 -21.65 7.82 20.19
N MET A 320 -21.96 9.05 20.60
CA MET A 320 -21.66 9.53 21.93
C MET A 320 -22.49 8.82 23.00
N GLN A 321 -23.77 8.55 22.74
CA GLN A 321 -24.61 7.75 23.61
C GLN A 321 -24.03 6.34 23.80
N GLU A 322 -23.63 5.68 22.72
CA GLU A 322 -22.97 4.36 22.75
C GLU A 322 -21.65 4.40 23.53
N LEU A 323 -20.85 5.46 23.35
CA LEU A 323 -19.62 5.66 24.12
C LEU A 323 -19.94 5.77 25.62
N LEU A 324 -20.89 6.62 26.03
CA LEU A 324 -21.26 6.79 27.44
C LEU A 324 -21.75 5.48 28.08
N GLU A 325 -22.45 4.63 27.33
CA GLU A 325 -22.86 3.29 27.78
C GLU A 325 -21.64 2.38 27.97
N ASN A 326 -20.71 2.36 27.02
CA ASN A 326 -19.45 1.63 27.13
C ASN A 326 -18.58 2.12 28.29
N LEU A 327 -18.53 3.43 28.56
CA LEU A 327 -17.79 3.98 29.71
C LEU A 327 -18.35 3.46 31.04
N LYS A 328 -19.68 3.33 31.16
CA LYS A 328 -20.31 2.73 32.34
C LYS A 328 -19.97 1.26 32.50
N GLU A 329 -19.99 0.49 31.41
CA GLU A 329 -19.67 -0.94 31.43
C GLU A 329 -18.19 -1.18 31.75
N ILE A 330 -17.28 -0.45 31.10
CA ILE A 330 -15.85 -0.55 31.33
C ILE A 330 -15.51 -0.01 32.73
N GLY A 331 -16.15 1.07 33.19
CA GLY A 331 -15.91 1.67 34.51
C GLY A 331 -14.67 2.55 34.58
N VAL A 332 -14.19 3.07 33.44
CA VAL A 332 -13.15 4.10 33.36
C VAL A 332 -13.44 5.03 32.18
N GLY A 333 -12.99 6.28 32.30
CA GLY A 333 -13.09 7.28 31.24
C GLY A 333 -14.23 8.26 31.43
N GLN A 334 -14.00 9.50 31.01
CA GLN A 334 -15.03 10.54 30.94
C GLN A 334 -14.84 11.40 29.68
N ILE A 335 -15.94 11.81 29.07
CA ILE A 335 -15.89 12.79 27.98
C ILE A 335 -15.46 14.12 28.57
N ALA A 336 -14.46 14.74 27.94
CA ALA A 336 -13.89 16.00 28.33
C ALA A 336 -14.31 17.09 27.33
N THR A 337 -14.14 16.83 26.03
CA THR A 337 -14.50 17.79 24.98
C THR A 337 -15.20 17.08 23.85
N VAL A 338 -16.20 17.72 23.27
CA VAL A 338 -16.79 17.35 21.98
C VAL A 338 -16.51 18.48 21.01
N VAL A 339 -15.88 18.20 19.88
CA VAL A 339 -15.57 19.19 18.85
C VAL A 339 -15.59 18.53 17.48
N GLY A 340 -16.10 19.19 16.45
CA GLY A 340 -16.19 18.65 15.10
C GLY A 340 -14.82 18.52 14.42
N ARG A 341 -14.68 17.52 13.54
CA ARG A 341 -13.46 17.29 12.76
C ARG A 341 -13.05 18.47 11.89
N TYR A 342 -13.97 19.36 11.52
CA TYR A 342 -13.64 20.59 10.80
C TYR A 342 -12.60 21.45 11.55
N TYR A 343 -12.65 21.43 12.88
CA TYR A 343 -11.74 22.16 13.75
C TYR A 343 -10.53 21.32 14.18
N ALA A 344 -10.77 20.12 14.71
CA ALA A 344 -9.71 19.28 15.28
C ALA A 344 -8.86 18.54 14.23
N MET A 345 -9.34 18.44 12.99
CA MET A 345 -8.78 17.57 11.94
C MET A 345 -8.64 18.28 10.57
N ASP A 346 -8.30 19.57 10.60
CA ASP A 346 -7.90 20.31 9.39
C ASP A 346 -6.57 19.76 8.83
N ARG A 347 -6.43 19.80 7.49
CA ARG A 347 -5.21 19.40 6.79
C ARG A 347 -4.70 20.45 5.78
N ASP A 348 -5.37 21.60 5.70
CA ASP A 348 -5.14 22.67 4.72
C ASP A 348 -4.44 23.90 5.34
N LYS A 349 -3.78 23.72 6.49
CA LYS A 349 -3.07 24.75 7.29
C LYS A 349 -3.96 25.93 7.70
N ARG A 350 -5.23 25.66 8.00
CA ARG A 350 -6.17 26.65 8.53
C ARG A 350 -6.11 26.66 10.05
N TRP A 351 -5.05 27.28 10.56
CA TRP A 351 -4.69 27.29 11.97
C TRP A 351 -5.75 27.93 12.85
N GLU A 352 -6.56 28.86 12.33
CA GLU A 352 -7.70 29.45 13.04
C GLU A 352 -8.74 28.40 13.45
N ARG A 353 -8.84 27.29 12.70
CA ARG A 353 -9.74 26.18 13.02
C ARG A 353 -9.16 25.28 14.10
N VAL A 354 -7.86 24.98 13.98
CA VAL A 354 -7.14 24.16 14.95
C VAL A 354 -7.08 24.87 16.30
N GLU A 355 -6.88 26.19 16.30
CA GLU A 355 -6.93 27.03 17.51
C GLU A 355 -8.26 26.89 18.25
N ILE A 356 -9.40 26.85 17.55
CA ILE A 356 -10.72 26.64 18.17
C ILE A 356 -10.77 25.29 18.91
N ALA A 357 -10.26 24.22 18.30
CA ALA A 357 -10.20 22.92 18.98
C ALA A 357 -9.27 22.95 20.20
N LEU A 358 -8.08 23.57 20.06
CA LEU A 358 -7.11 23.70 21.15
C LEU A 358 -7.65 24.51 22.33
N LYS A 359 -8.35 25.62 22.08
CA LYS A 359 -9.02 26.43 23.11
C LYS A 359 -10.00 25.60 23.93
N GLY A 360 -10.80 24.77 23.27
CA GLY A 360 -11.69 23.83 23.95
C GLY A 360 -10.95 22.75 24.73
N MET A 361 -9.89 22.18 24.15
CA MET A 361 -9.13 21.06 24.75
C MET A 361 -8.25 21.49 25.93
N CYS A 362 -7.61 22.65 25.87
CA CYS A 362 -6.63 23.11 26.86
C CYS A 362 -7.20 24.16 27.83
N HIS A 363 -8.05 25.08 27.35
CA HIS A 363 -8.53 26.22 28.16
C HIS A 363 -9.99 26.11 28.58
N GLY A 364 -10.73 25.15 28.02
CA GLY A 364 -12.15 24.97 28.32
C GLY A 364 -13.03 26.07 27.74
N GLU A 365 -12.58 26.74 26.68
CA GLU A 365 -13.40 27.72 25.97
C GLU A 365 -14.39 26.99 25.04
N GLY A 366 -15.68 27.11 25.35
CA GLY A 366 -16.75 26.46 24.60
C GLY A 366 -18.09 26.52 25.34
N GLU A 367 -19.07 25.78 24.83
CA GLU A 367 -20.37 25.61 25.48
C GLU A 367 -20.25 24.57 26.59
N ALA A 368 -20.42 24.97 27.86
CA ALA A 368 -20.43 24.03 28.97
C ALA A 368 -21.65 23.11 28.91
N SER A 369 -21.47 21.82 29.20
CA SER A 369 -22.57 20.84 29.19
C SER A 369 -22.38 19.76 30.26
N GLU A 370 -23.47 19.44 30.94
CA GLU A 370 -23.58 18.27 31.84
C GLU A 370 -24.17 17.05 31.11
N ASP A 371 -24.89 17.26 30.01
CA ASP A 371 -25.43 16.23 29.11
C ASP A 371 -25.02 16.54 27.66
N PRO A 372 -23.82 16.08 27.25
CA PRO A 372 -23.30 16.42 25.94
C PRO A 372 -24.13 15.80 24.80
N VAL A 373 -24.87 14.70 25.04
CA VAL A 373 -25.76 14.11 24.03
C VAL A 373 -26.96 15.03 23.78
N ALA A 374 -27.59 15.53 24.84
CA ALA A 374 -28.68 16.50 24.73
C ALA A 374 -28.20 17.78 24.03
N THR A 375 -27.04 18.33 24.43
CA THR A 375 -26.48 19.53 23.80
C THR A 375 -26.22 19.34 22.30
N VAL A 376 -25.66 18.19 21.87
CA VAL A 376 -25.46 17.91 20.44
C VAL A 376 -26.80 17.80 19.71
N ARG A 377 -27.81 17.13 20.28
CA ARG A 377 -29.15 17.04 19.69
C ARG A 377 -29.84 18.40 19.57
N GLU A 378 -29.66 19.27 20.56
CA GLU A 378 -30.14 20.65 20.51
C GLU A 378 -29.46 21.45 19.39
N ARG A 379 -28.16 21.25 19.19
CA ARG A 379 -27.46 21.86 18.05
C ARG A 379 -28.03 21.38 16.73
N TYR A 380 -28.27 20.07 16.57
CA TYR A 380 -28.89 19.53 15.35
C TYR A 380 -30.25 20.17 15.04
N ALA A 381 -31.03 20.49 16.08
CA ALA A 381 -32.36 21.07 15.95
C ALA A 381 -32.37 22.52 15.45
N ARG A 382 -31.21 23.22 15.49
CA ARG A 382 -31.08 24.60 14.97
C ARG A 382 -31.18 24.66 13.44
N GLY A 383 -30.99 23.54 12.74
CA GLY A 383 -31.40 23.33 11.33
C GLY A 383 -30.54 24.00 10.24
N GLY A 384 -29.42 24.64 10.60
CA GLY A 384 -28.45 25.24 9.69
C GLY A 384 -27.43 24.26 9.09
N GLY A 385 -26.80 24.68 7.99
CA GLY A 385 -25.81 23.86 7.27
C GLY A 385 -24.50 23.56 8.03
N LYS A 386 -24.30 24.15 9.22
CA LYS A 386 -23.17 23.90 10.14
C LYS A 386 -23.61 23.21 11.43
N ASP A 387 -24.83 22.68 11.47
CA ASP A 387 -25.41 22.04 12.65
C ASP A 387 -25.27 20.51 12.61
N GLY A 388 -24.24 20.02 11.91
CA GLY A 388 -23.87 18.61 11.86
C GLY A 388 -22.57 18.35 12.62
N ASP A 389 -22.23 17.08 12.78
CA ASP A 389 -21.09 16.62 13.60
C ASP A 389 -19.76 17.21 13.18
N GLU A 390 -19.55 17.36 11.86
CA GLU A 390 -18.31 17.90 11.30
C GLU A 390 -17.99 19.31 11.84
N PHE A 391 -19.01 20.10 12.16
CA PHE A 391 -18.91 21.54 12.44
C PHE A 391 -19.24 21.92 13.90
N LEU A 392 -19.32 20.95 14.82
CA LEU A 392 -19.53 21.24 16.23
C LEU A 392 -18.38 22.10 16.79
N THR A 393 -18.65 23.35 17.18
CA THR A 393 -17.70 24.10 18.03
C THR A 393 -17.60 23.45 19.41
N PRO A 394 -16.51 23.67 20.17
CA PRO A 394 -16.25 22.95 21.42
C PRO A 394 -17.42 22.96 22.40
N ILE A 395 -17.78 21.77 22.88
CA ILE A 395 -18.65 21.53 24.03
C ILE A 395 -17.77 20.96 25.13
N ILE A 396 -17.86 21.55 26.32
CA ILE A 396 -16.95 21.30 27.44
C ILE A 396 -17.69 20.53 28.53
N VAL A 397 -17.15 19.37 28.90
CA VAL A 397 -17.73 18.44 29.87
C VAL A 397 -16.71 18.21 30.98
N GLY A 398 -17.14 18.15 32.24
CA GLY A 398 -16.26 17.90 33.39
C GLY A 398 -15.38 19.09 33.83
N GLY A 399 -15.57 20.27 33.24
CA GLY A 399 -14.91 21.53 33.66
C GLY A 399 -13.39 21.54 33.50
N ASP A 400 -12.72 22.41 34.26
CA ASP A 400 -11.27 22.63 34.19
C ASP A 400 -10.44 21.36 34.51
N GLU A 401 -10.95 20.48 35.38
CA GLU A 401 -10.28 19.24 35.78
C GLU A 401 -10.07 18.29 34.59
N SER A 402 -10.88 18.42 33.54
CA SER A 402 -10.84 17.58 32.35
C SER A 402 -9.98 18.09 31.19
N ARG A 403 -9.35 19.26 31.35
CA ARG A 403 -8.49 19.84 30.32
C ARG A 403 -7.15 19.13 30.26
N ILE A 404 -6.47 19.27 29.12
CA ILE A 404 -5.07 18.89 29.00
C ILE A 404 -4.24 19.91 29.77
N LYS A 405 -3.51 19.44 30.78
CA LYS A 405 -2.68 20.25 31.67
C LYS A 405 -1.20 19.89 31.54
N ASP A 406 -0.37 20.66 32.23
CA ASP A 406 1.06 20.35 32.36
C ASP A 406 1.25 18.94 32.93
N ASP A 407 2.26 18.26 32.40
CA ASP A 407 2.68 16.91 32.73
C ASP A 407 1.68 15.79 32.38
N ASP A 408 0.57 16.11 31.69
CA ASP A 408 -0.39 15.10 31.24
C ASP A 408 0.18 14.20 30.13
N THR A 409 -0.36 12.99 30.03
CA THR A 409 -0.11 12.07 28.91
C THR A 409 -1.24 12.16 27.89
N VAL A 410 -0.91 12.34 26.61
CA VAL A 410 -1.89 12.46 25.51
C VAL A 410 -1.64 11.36 24.48
N PHE A 411 -2.69 10.63 24.12
CA PHE A 411 -2.67 9.56 23.13
C PHE A 411 -3.67 9.86 22.02
N PHE A 412 -3.20 10.00 20.79
CA PHE A 412 -4.06 10.14 19.61
C PHE A 412 -4.33 8.77 18.99
N PHE A 413 -5.61 8.37 18.93
CA PHE A 413 -6.00 7.04 18.46
C PHE A 413 -6.40 6.97 16.99
N ASN A 414 -6.32 8.08 16.26
CA ASN A 414 -6.43 8.07 14.80
C ASN A 414 -5.26 7.30 14.17
N TYR A 415 -5.54 6.37 13.25
CA TYR A 415 -4.50 5.65 12.50
C TYR A 415 -4.21 6.27 11.14
N ARG A 416 -5.08 7.14 10.62
CA ARG A 416 -4.80 7.90 9.40
C ARG A 416 -4.24 9.27 9.74
N SER A 417 -3.04 9.55 9.24
CA SER A 417 -2.19 10.65 9.71
C SER A 417 -2.53 12.04 9.17
N ASP A 418 -3.01 12.16 7.93
CA ASP A 418 -3.04 13.43 7.20
C ASP A 418 -3.77 14.57 7.92
N ARG A 419 -4.84 14.24 8.65
CA ARG A 419 -5.70 15.21 9.34
C ARG A 419 -5.34 15.48 10.79
N VAL A 420 -4.53 14.65 11.43
CA VAL A 420 -4.15 14.82 12.84
C VAL A 420 -2.77 15.44 13.01
N ARG A 421 -2.00 15.61 11.93
CA ARG A 421 -0.69 16.26 11.93
C ARG A 421 -0.71 17.67 12.52
N GLN A 422 -1.66 18.52 12.11
CA GLN A 422 -1.65 19.93 12.54
C GLN A 422 -1.87 20.10 14.05
N ILE A 423 -2.88 19.43 14.60
CA ILE A 423 -3.18 19.55 16.03
C ILE A 423 -2.10 18.91 16.89
N THR A 424 -1.51 17.79 16.44
CA THR A 424 -0.40 17.13 17.15
C THR A 424 0.91 17.91 17.03
N GLN A 425 1.17 18.60 15.92
CA GLN A 425 2.32 19.50 15.77
C GLN A 425 2.33 20.58 16.87
N LEU A 426 1.17 21.18 17.12
CA LEU A 426 1.00 22.27 18.07
C LEU A 426 1.01 21.75 19.51
N LEU A 427 0.21 20.71 19.82
CA LEU A 427 0.19 20.12 21.16
C LEU A 427 1.55 19.54 21.55
N GLY A 428 2.18 18.78 20.65
CA GLY A 428 3.44 18.09 20.87
C GLY A 428 4.70 18.95 20.73
N ASP A 429 4.57 20.28 20.68
CA ASP A 429 5.69 21.24 20.66
C ASP A 429 6.69 21.04 19.49
N VAL A 430 6.19 20.61 18.33
CA VAL A 430 7.04 20.40 17.14
C VAL A 430 7.29 21.73 16.42
N ASP A 431 6.22 22.49 16.17
CA ASP A 431 6.29 23.85 15.62
C ASP A 431 5.02 24.61 15.98
N ARG A 432 5.19 25.60 16.88
CA ARG A 432 4.14 26.50 17.39
C ARG A 432 4.22 27.91 16.80
N SER A 433 5.11 28.17 15.84
CA SER A 433 5.34 29.49 15.26
C SER A 433 4.10 30.10 14.58
N VAL A 434 3.17 29.24 14.15
CA VAL A 434 1.91 29.62 13.52
C VAL A 434 0.85 30.15 14.50
N LEU A 435 1.00 29.85 15.79
CA LEU A 435 0.14 30.31 16.89
C LEU A 435 1.00 30.61 18.14
N PRO A 436 1.85 31.65 18.07
CA PRO A 436 2.86 31.92 19.09
C PRO A 436 2.27 32.43 20.42
N ASP A 437 1.10 33.07 20.37
CA ASP A 437 0.43 33.66 21.54
C ASP A 437 -0.47 32.66 22.26
N PHE A 438 -0.67 31.46 21.71
CA PHE A 438 -1.48 30.43 22.35
C PHE A 438 -0.71 29.83 23.53
N GLN A 439 -1.36 29.77 24.70
CA GLN A 439 -0.76 29.20 25.91
C GLN A 439 -0.91 27.68 25.91
N TYR A 440 0.15 26.96 25.52
CA TYR A 440 0.14 25.50 25.48
C TYR A 440 0.49 24.89 26.83
N PRO A 441 -0.17 23.78 27.23
CA PRO A 441 0.33 22.96 28.33
C PRO A 441 1.66 22.30 27.93
N LYS A 442 2.53 22.10 28.92
CA LYS A 442 3.75 21.31 28.80
C LYS A 442 3.41 19.83 28.97
N ILE A 443 3.01 19.19 27.89
CA ILE A 443 2.64 17.77 27.85
C ILE A 443 3.87 16.92 28.17
N SER A 444 3.75 15.99 29.12
CA SER A 444 4.85 15.07 29.47
C SER A 444 5.15 14.11 28.32
N LYS A 445 4.09 13.56 27.71
CA LYS A 445 4.19 12.59 26.64
C LYS A 445 3.03 12.69 25.66
N LEU A 446 3.35 12.80 24.37
CA LEU A 446 2.40 12.64 23.27
C LEU A 446 2.71 11.36 22.50
N VAL A 447 1.72 10.49 22.35
CA VAL A 447 1.82 9.20 21.67
C VAL A 447 0.76 9.14 20.57
N THR A 448 1.09 8.49 19.46
CA THR A 448 0.19 8.34 18.31
C THR A 448 -0.06 6.88 17.99
N MET A 449 -1.27 6.54 17.51
CA MET A 449 -1.62 5.16 17.13
C MET A 449 -0.70 4.64 16.03
N THR A 450 -0.48 5.45 14.98
CA THR A 450 0.42 5.16 13.86
C THR A 450 1.36 6.33 13.65
N MET A 451 2.34 6.19 12.74
CA MET A 451 3.27 7.26 12.43
C MET A 451 2.58 8.38 11.68
N TYR A 452 2.54 9.58 12.25
CA TYR A 452 1.91 10.72 11.60
C TYR A 452 2.82 11.39 10.59
N LYS A 453 4.07 11.65 10.97
CA LYS A 453 5.09 12.23 10.10
C LYS A 453 6.45 11.75 10.57
N THR A 454 7.37 11.50 9.64
CA THR A 454 8.68 10.88 9.92
C THR A 454 9.60 11.74 10.79
N ASP A 455 9.41 13.06 10.79
CA ASP A 455 10.18 14.03 11.57
C ASP A 455 9.53 14.41 12.91
N TYR A 456 8.36 13.83 13.25
CA TYR A 456 7.74 14.06 14.55
C TYR A 456 8.41 13.15 15.61
N PRO A 457 8.74 13.69 16.81
CA PRO A 457 9.48 12.97 17.84
C PRO A 457 8.60 12.04 18.70
N PHE A 458 7.37 11.76 18.26
CA PHE A 458 6.37 11.06 19.06
C PHE A 458 6.62 9.55 19.08
N GLU A 459 6.38 8.90 20.21
CA GLU A 459 6.33 7.43 20.24
C GLU A 459 5.09 6.94 19.47
N VAL A 460 5.25 5.87 18.69
CA VAL A 460 4.21 5.33 17.80
C VAL A 460 3.79 3.93 18.27
N ALA A 461 2.49 3.72 18.52
CA ALA A 461 2.00 2.42 18.98
C ALA A 461 2.12 1.32 17.92
N PHE A 462 1.77 1.62 16.67
CA PHE A 462 1.87 0.73 15.53
C PHE A 462 2.85 1.32 14.51
N GLU A 463 4.13 0.98 14.68
CA GLU A 463 5.19 1.41 13.76
C GLU A 463 4.93 0.93 12.33
N PRO A 464 5.28 1.72 11.30
CA PRO A 464 5.13 1.31 9.91
C PRO A 464 5.79 -0.03 9.64
N GLN A 465 5.08 -0.87 8.89
CA GLN A 465 5.65 -2.14 8.44
C GLN A 465 6.76 -1.86 7.44
N ARG A 466 7.98 -2.24 7.78
CA ARG A 466 9.09 -2.21 6.84
C ARG A 466 8.94 -3.38 5.88
N MET A 467 9.01 -3.10 4.59
CA MET A 467 8.99 -4.11 3.52
C MET A 467 10.40 -4.58 3.20
N ASP A 468 11.17 -4.91 4.24
CA ASP A 468 12.53 -5.45 4.09
C ASP A 468 12.45 -6.94 3.70
N ASN A 469 13.41 -7.38 2.89
CA ASN A 469 13.53 -8.75 2.38
C ASN A 469 12.27 -9.22 1.63
N VAL A 470 11.67 -8.33 0.82
CA VAL A 470 10.78 -8.73 -0.27
C VAL A 470 11.54 -9.62 -1.26
N LEU A 471 10.82 -10.41 -2.07
CA LEU A 471 11.43 -11.40 -2.96
C LEU A 471 12.50 -10.79 -3.86
N ALA A 472 12.21 -9.65 -4.49
CA ALA A 472 13.17 -8.97 -5.36
C ALA A 472 14.45 -8.54 -4.63
N GLU A 473 14.34 -7.98 -3.42
CA GLU A 473 15.50 -7.62 -2.61
C GLU A 473 16.29 -8.87 -2.20
N TRP A 474 15.58 -9.90 -1.76
CA TRP A 474 16.19 -11.12 -1.24
C TRP A 474 16.94 -11.88 -2.33
N LEU A 475 16.38 -12.01 -3.52
CA LEU A 475 17.06 -12.60 -4.68
C LEU A 475 18.37 -11.87 -4.98
N GLY A 476 18.37 -10.53 -4.96
CA GLY A 476 19.59 -9.73 -5.10
C GLY A 476 20.64 -10.02 -4.03
N LYS A 477 20.22 -10.13 -2.76
CA LYS A 477 21.10 -10.53 -1.63
C LYS A 477 21.65 -11.96 -1.77
N GLN A 478 20.90 -12.85 -2.42
CA GLN A 478 21.31 -14.23 -2.73
C GLN A 478 22.11 -14.35 -4.05
N ASN A 479 22.53 -13.22 -4.64
CA ASN A 479 23.25 -13.15 -5.91
C ASN A 479 22.49 -13.77 -7.09
N VAL A 480 21.17 -13.56 -7.15
CA VAL A 480 20.31 -14.05 -8.23
C VAL A 480 19.91 -12.90 -9.15
N GLU A 481 20.24 -13.03 -10.43
CA GLU A 481 19.75 -12.12 -11.47
C GLU A 481 18.26 -12.34 -11.73
N GLN A 482 17.53 -11.23 -11.89
CA GLN A 482 16.10 -11.27 -12.12
C GLN A 482 15.64 -10.20 -13.12
N VAL A 483 14.49 -10.43 -13.73
CA VAL A 483 13.83 -9.47 -14.62
C VAL A 483 12.31 -9.56 -14.48
N HIS A 484 11.66 -8.40 -14.52
CA HIS A 484 10.21 -8.22 -14.34
C HIS A 484 9.63 -7.61 -15.62
N ILE A 485 8.61 -8.25 -16.19
CA ILE A 485 8.10 -7.91 -17.53
C ILE A 485 6.60 -7.70 -17.47
N ALA A 486 6.07 -6.62 -18.02
CA ALA A 486 4.63 -6.46 -18.16
C ALA A 486 4.30 -5.48 -19.27
N GLU A 487 3.03 -5.43 -19.64
CA GLU A 487 2.52 -4.31 -20.41
C GLU A 487 2.27 -3.06 -19.54
N THR A 488 1.98 -1.93 -20.17
CA THR A 488 1.98 -0.60 -19.52
C THR A 488 1.05 -0.52 -18.31
N GLU A 489 -0.15 -1.09 -18.39
CA GLU A 489 -1.14 -1.06 -17.28
C GLU A 489 -0.63 -1.76 -16.01
N LYS A 490 0.18 -2.81 -16.17
CA LYS A 490 0.62 -3.65 -15.06
C LYS A 490 2.13 -3.52 -14.74
N TYR A 491 2.85 -2.63 -15.42
CA TYR A 491 4.29 -2.44 -15.19
C TYR A 491 4.63 -1.93 -13.79
N ALA A 492 3.84 -0.99 -13.25
CA ALA A 492 4.02 -0.54 -11.86
C ALA A 492 3.77 -1.66 -10.83
N HIS A 493 2.87 -2.60 -11.15
CA HIS A 493 2.51 -3.71 -10.28
C HIS A 493 3.66 -4.72 -10.16
N VAL A 494 4.27 -5.08 -11.29
CA VAL A 494 5.42 -5.98 -11.31
C VAL A 494 6.73 -5.33 -10.84
N THR A 495 6.78 -4.01 -10.68
CA THR A 495 7.97 -3.27 -10.23
C THR A 495 7.75 -2.64 -8.85
N PHE A 496 7.08 -1.49 -8.79
CA PHE A 496 6.88 -0.72 -7.55
C PHE A 496 6.17 -1.52 -6.45
N PHE A 497 5.02 -2.12 -6.74
CA PHE A 497 4.23 -2.84 -5.73
C PHE A 497 4.87 -4.17 -5.34
N PHE A 498 5.30 -4.96 -6.32
CA PHE A 498 6.04 -6.22 -6.07
C PHE A 498 7.32 -6.01 -5.25
N ASN A 499 7.98 -4.86 -5.40
CA ASN A 499 9.17 -4.50 -4.63
C ASN A 499 8.87 -3.93 -3.23
N GLY A 500 7.62 -3.99 -2.75
CA GLY A 500 7.26 -3.50 -1.41
C GLY A 500 6.75 -2.06 -1.37
N GLY A 501 6.27 -1.52 -2.50
CA GLY A 501 5.79 -0.14 -2.60
C GLY A 501 6.92 0.88 -2.68
N VAL A 502 8.05 0.53 -3.30
CA VAL A 502 9.20 1.42 -3.49
C VAL A 502 9.68 1.40 -4.94
N GLU A 503 10.09 2.57 -5.44
CA GLU A 503 10.65 2.74 -6.79
C GLU A 503 12.09 2.20 -6.92
N LYS A 504 12.64 1.68 -5.83
CA LYS A 504 14.01 1.17 -5.78
C LYS A 504 14.16 -0.04 -6.70
N VAL A 505 15.19 0.02 -7.55
CA VAL A 505 15.71 -1.15 -8.28
C VAL A 505 16.69 -1.86 -7.35
N PHE A 506 16.42 -3.12 -7.03
CA PHE A 506 17.27 -3.90 -6.14
C PHE A 506 18.54 -4.40 -6.85
N PRO A 507 19.59 -4.79 -6.11
CA PRO A 507 20.77 -5.40 -6.70
C PRO A 507 20.39 -6.61 -7.59
N LEU A 508 21.01 -6.69 -8.77
CA LEU A 508 20.77 -7.76 -9.76
C LEU A 508 19.33 -7.83 -10.31
N GLU A 509 18.50 -6.84 -10.03
CA GLU A 509 17.25 -6.61 -10.74
C GLU A 509 17.54 -5.86 -12.05
N THR A 510 17.24 -6.48 -13.18
CA THR A 510 17.31 -5.82 -14.49
C THR A 510 15.98 -5.15 -14.80
N ARG A 511 16.03 -3.84 -15.07
CA ARG A 511 14.93 -3.06 -15.65
C ARG A 511 15.41 -2.38 -16.92
N ASP A 512 15.14 -2.99 -18.08
CA ASP A 512 15.36 -2.36 -19.37
C ASP A 512 14.00 -2.09 -20.01
N GLN A 513 13.45 -0.90 -19.80
CA GLN A 513 12.11 -0.54 -20.29
C GLN A 513 11.93 -0.67 -21.81
N ALA A 514 13.01 -0.61 -22.61
CA ALA A 514 12.90 -0.82 -24.05
C ALA A 514 12.55 -2.27 -24.42
N GLN A 515 12.70 -3.17 -23.46
CA GLN A 515 12.49 -4.60 -23.59
C GLN A 515 11.39 -5.09 -22.65
N ASP A 516 11.44 -4.71 -21.38
CA ASP A 516 10.65 -5.32 -20.30
C ASP A 516 9.30 -4.62 -20.07
N LEU A 517 9.11 -3.43 -20.66
CA LEU A 517 7.83 -2.72 -20.71
C LEU A 517 7.24 -2.84 -22.12
N VAL A 518 6.21 -3.66 -22.25
CA VAL A 518 5.46 -3.78 -23.51
C VAL A 518 4.41 -2.65 -23.58
N PRO A 519 4.36 -1.85 -24.66
CA PRO A 519 3.35 -0.81 -24.76
C PRO A 519 1.95 -1.40 -24.83
N SER A 520 1.06 -1.04 -23.89
CA SER A 520 -0.37 -1.38 -24.02
C SER A 520 -0.98 -0.64 -25.20
N ASN A 521 -2.08 -1.16 -25.75
CA ASN A 521 -2.72 -0.59 -26.93
C ASN A 521 -3.41 0.76 -26.60
N LYS A 522 -2.72 1.87 -26.87
CA LYS A 522 -3.24 3.23 -26.63
C LYS A 522 -4.23 3.72 -27.69
N SER A 523 -4.47 2.94 -28.74
CA SER A 523 -5.39 3.33 -29.83
C SER A 523 -6.86 3.07 -29.50
N VAL A 524 -7.14 2.31 -28.44
CA VAL A 524 -8.49 2.03 -27.95
C VAL A 524 -8.81 2.90 -26.73
N ALA A 525 -10.08 3.29 -26.59
CA ALA A 525 -10.53 4.07 -25.44
C ALA A 525 -10.75 3.18 -24.20
N THR A 526 -11.21 1.95 -24.44
CA THR A 526 -11.46 0.91 -23.44
C THR A 526 -11.02 -0.44 -24.01
N TYR A 527 -10.50 -1.32 -23.16
CA TYR A 527 -9.82 -2.53 -23.61
C TYR A 527 -10.74 -3.61 -24.20
N ASP A 528 -12.06 -3.50 -24.07
CA ASP A 528 -13.03 -4.34 -24.78
C ASP A 528 -12.95 -4.21 -26.31
N GLN A 529 -12.36 -3.12 -26.82
CA GLN A 529 -12.16 -2.90 -28.26
C GLN A 529 -10.93 -3.62 -28.81
N ALA A 530 -10.01 -4.04 -27.93
CA ALA A 530 -8.85 -4.87 -28.27
C ALA A 530 -8.56 -5.82 -27.09
N PRO A 531 -9.42 -6.84 -26.87
CA PRO A 531 -9.40 -7.66 -25.66
C PRO A 531 -8.13 -8.49 -25.48
N GLU A 532 -7.39 -8.74 -26.54
CA GLU A 532 -6.09 -9.40 -26.49
C GLU A 532 -4.98 -8.53 -25.86
N MET A 533 -5.23 -7.22 -25.76
CA MET A 533 -4.29 -6.19 -25.33
C MET A 533 -2.88 -6.41 -25.92
N SER A 534 -1.87 -6.61 -25.07
CA SER A 534 -0.50 -6.88 -25.50
C SER A 534 0.04 -8.20 -24.94
N ALA A 535 -0.85 -9.14 -24.59
CA ALA A 535 -0.48 -10.44 -24.01
C ALA A 535 0.51 -11.23 -24.88
N ASP A 536 0.30 -11.24 -26.20
CA ASP A 536 1.23 -11.90 -27.14
C ASP A 536 2.61 -11.26 -27.12
N GLY A 537 2.66 -9.92 -27.07
CA GLY A 537 3.90 -9.15 -26.98
C GLY A 537 4.67 -9.44 -25.69
N VAL A 538 3.96 -9.49 -24.56
CA VAL A 538 4.53 -9.87 -23.26
C VAL A 538 5.07 -11.31 -23.32
N ALA A 539 4.31 -12.28 -23.84
CA ALA A 539 4.76 -13.66 -23.95
C ALA A 539 6.02 -13.80 -24.83
N ASN A 540 6.05 -13.13 -25.98
CA ASN A 540 7.21 -13.15 -26.88
C ASN A 540 8.46 -12.58 -26.19
N GLN A 541 8.30 -11.49 -25.43
CA GLN A 541 9.39 -10.88 -24.69
C GLN A 541 9.87 -11.76 -23.53
N VAL A 542 8.95 -12.39 -22.80
CA VAL A 542 9.28 -13.38 -21.77
C VAL A 542 10.11 -14.52 -22.37
N CYS A 543 9.66 -15.12 -23.47
CA CYS A 543 10.39 -16.20 -24.14
C CYS A 543 11.78 -15.76 -24.62
N LYS A 544 11.93 -14.50 -25.07
CA LYS A 544 13.23 -13.92 -25.38
C LYS A 544 14.13 -13.87 -24.15
N ARG A 545 13.65 -13.34 -23.02
CA ARG A 545 14.42 -13.25 -21.77
C ARG A 545 14.80 -14.61 -21.19
N LEU A 546 13.93 -15.61 -21.32
CA LEU A 546 14.24 -17.00 -20.96
C LEU A 546 15.39 -17.55 -21.81
N GLY A 547 15.35 -17.34 -23.13
CA GLY A 547 16.39 -17.79 -24.05
C GLY A 547 17.74 -17.08 -23.91
N GLU A 548 17.80 -15.95 -23.20
CA GLU A 548 19.08 -15.30 -22.84
C GLU A 548 19.86 -16.10 -21.79
N GLN A 549 19.20 -17.04 -21.07
CA GLN A 549 19.81 -17.87 -20.01
C GLN A 549 20.58 -17.06 -18.94
N LYS A 550 20.19 -15.79 -18.79
CA LYS A 550 20.79 -14.83 -17.87
C LYS A 550 20.08 -14.78 -16.52
N PHE A 551 18.76 -14.99 -16.51
CA PHE A 551 17.91 -14.67 -15.36
C PHE A 551 17.37 -15.93 -14.69
N PRO A 552 17.95 -16.40 -13.57
CA PRO A 552 17.38 -17.51 -12.81
C PRO A 552 15.96 -17.26 -12.30
N PHE A 553 15.54 -16.01 -12.14
CA PHE A 553 14.15 -15.65 -11.85
C PHE A 553 13.60 -14.70 -12.91
N VAL A 554 12.44 -15.04 -13.46
CA VAL A 554 11.69 -14.18 -14.38
C VAL A 554 10.26 -14.08 -13.86
N MET A 555 9.68 -12.88 -13.90
CA MET A 555 8.27 -12.70 -13.58
C MET A 555 7.56 -11.83 -14.61
N ASN A 556 6.26 -12.05 -14.80
CA ASN A 556 5.41 -11.13 -15.56
C ASN A 556 4.02 -11.04 -14.97
N ASN A 557 3.31 -10.04 -15.47
CA ASN A 557 1.88 -9.97 -15.40
C ASN A 557 1.26 -10.05 -16.81
N PHE A 558 0.14 -10.75 -16.94
CA PHE A 558 -0.78 -10.60 -18.07
C PHE A 558 -1.99 -9.80 -17.58
N ALA A 559 -2.29 -8.70 -18.27
CA ALA A 559 -3.33 -7.75 -17.89
C ALA A 559 -4.76 -8.03 -18.42
N PRO A 560 -4.99 -8.79 -19.52
CA PRO A 560 -6.30 -8.78 -20.18
C PRO A 560 -7.50 -9.19 -19.31
N PRO A 561 -7.47 -10.32 -18.57
CA PRO A 561 -8.62 -10.75 -17.77
C PRO A 561 -9.13 -9.67 -16.82
N ASP A 562 -8.23 -8.92 -16.18
CA ASP A 562 -8.60 -7.83 -15.29
C ASP A 562 -9.07 -6.56 -16.03
N MET A 563 -8.21 -6.05 -16.92
CA MET A 563 -8.45 -4.76 -17.59
C MET A 563 -9.67 -4.80 -18.50
N VAL A 564 -9.92 -5.94 -19.15
CA VAL A 564 -11.14 -6.17 -19.93
C VAL A 564 -12.30 -6.55 -19.02
N GLY A 565 -12.07 -7.25 -17.92
CA GLY A 565 -13.07 -7.54 -16.88
C GLY A 565 -13.77 -6.27 -16.37
N HIS A 566 -13.00 -5.21 -16.12
CA HIS A 566 -13.50 -3.90 -15.71
C HIS A 566 -14.47 -3.23 -16.70
N THR A 567 -14.53 -3.66 -17.96
CA THR A 567 -15.48 -3.13 -18.93
C THR A 567 -16.90 -3.67 -18.72
N GLY A 568 -17.04 -4.82 -18.06
CA GLY A 568 -18.31 -5.53 -17.92
C GLY A 568 -18.81 -6.15 -19.24
N VAL A 569 -18.02 -6.09 -20.32
CA VAL A 569 -18.36 -6.66 -21.62
C VAL A 569 -17.95 -8.13 -21.63
N TYR A 570 -18.89 -9.01 -21.27
CA TYR A 570 -18.67 -10.45 -21.14
C TYR A 570 -17.95 -11.08 -22.36
N ASP A 571 -18.44 -10.85 -23.58
CA ASP A 571 -17.86 -11.46 -24.78
C ASP A 571 -16.39 -11.01 -25.02
N ALA A 572 -16.06 -9.78 -24.65
CA ALA A 572 -14.69 -9.28 -24.72
C ALA A 572 -13.81 -9.95 -23.65
N ALA A 573 -14.31 -10.11 -22.43
CA ALA A 573 -13.58 -10.81 -21.36
C ALA A 573 -13.30 -12.29 -21.72
N VAL A 574 -14.22 -12.95 -22.43
CA VAL A 574 -13.98 -14.31 -22.96
C VAL A 574 -12.77 -14.31 -23.91
N ILE A 575 -12.73 -13.37 -24.87
CA ILE A 575 -11.59 -13.24 -25.81
C ILE A 575 -10.29 -12.92 -25.07
N ALA A 576 -10.35 -12.08 -24.03
CA ALA A 576 -9.22 -11.74 -23.18
C ALA A 576 -8.64 -12.98 -22.46
N CYS A 577 -9.51 -13.85 -21.94
CA CYS A 577 -9.12 -15.13 -21.33
C CYS A 577 -8.50 -16.09 -22.36
N GLU A 578 -9.08 -16.22 -23.56
CA GLU A 578 -8.52 -17.04 -24.65
C GLU A 578 -7.14 -16.55 -25.12
N ALA A 579 -6.96 -15.23 -25.24
CA ALA A 579 -5.67 -14.63 -25.63
C ALA A 579 -4.59 -14.88 -24.56
N THR A 580 -4.99 -14.79 -23.29
CA THR A 580 -4.13 -15.05 -22.14
C THR A 580 -3.72 -16.51 -22.05
N ASP A 581 -4.65 -17.46 -22.21
CA ASP A 581 -4.35 -18.89 -22.23
C ASP A 581 -3.32 -19.24 -23.31
N LYS A 582 -3.49 -18.70 -24.51
CA LYS A 582 -2.54 -18.86 -25.61
C LYS A 582 -1.15 -18.28 -25.27
N ALA A 583 -1.11 -17.13 -24.60
CA ALA A 583 0.13 -16.50 -24.15
C ALA A 583 0.83 -17.35 -23.06
N ILE A 584 0.07 -17.90 -22.11
CA ILE A 584 0.57 -18.85 -21.10
C ILE A 584 1.14 -20.10 -21.78
N GLY A 585 0.45 -20.67 -22.78
CA GLY A 585 0.94 -21.81 -23.54
C GLY A 585 2.30 -21.56 -24.21
N LYS A 586 2.49 -20.38 -24.82
CA LYS A 586 3.79 -19.98 -25.38
C LYS A 586 4.88 -19.92 -24.30
N VAL A 587 4.57 -19.35 -23.14
CA VAL A 587 5.53 -19.24 -22.02
C VAL A 587 5.86 -20.61 -21.45
N LEU A 588 4.88 -21.51 -21.32
CA LEU A 588 5.08 -22.89 -20.88
C LEU A 588 6.06 -23.65 -21.81
N GLU A 589 5.87 -23.56 -23.12
CA GLU A 589 6.79 -24.18 -24.08
C GLU A 589 8.19 -23.53 -24.04
N GLY A 590 8.27 -22.21 -23.84
CA GLY A 590 9.53 -21.52 -23.57
C GLY A 590 10.23 -22.05 -22.31
N CYS A 591 9.49 -22.25 -21.22
CA CYS A 591 10.02 -22.78 -19.97
C CYS A 591 10.52 -24.23 -20.12
N LYS A 592 9.76 -25.10 -20.80
CA LYS A 592 10.19 -26.48 -21.10
C LYS A 592 11.49 -26.51 -21.90
N LYS A 593 11.58 -25.66 -22.93
CA LYS A 593 12.77 -25.58 -23.80
C LYS A 593 14.01 -25.12 -23.05
N GLU A 594 13.85 -24.15 -22.16
CA GLU A 594 14.97 -23.45 -21.50
C GLU A 594 15.24 -23.97 -20.08
N GLY A 595 14.47 -24.94 -19.58
CA GLY A 595 14.69 -25.61 -18.29
C GLY A 595 14.14 -24.86 -17.06
N TYR A 596 13.07 -24.08 -17.21
CA TYR A 596 12.45 -23.32 -16.14
C TYR A 596 11.23 -24.03 -15.55
N ILE A 597 11.05 -23.93 -14.23
CA ILE A 597 9.79 -24.30 -13.57
C ILE A 597 8.82 -23.14 -13.72
N LEU A 598 7.58 -23.42 -14.14
CA LEU A 598 6.57 -22.40 -14.31
C LEU A 598 5.58 -22.41 -13.13
N PHE A 599 5.52 -21.31 -12.41
CA PHE A 599 4.44 -20.99 -11.49
C PHE A 599 3.47 -19.99 -12.16
N ILE A 600 2.17 -20.28 -12.10
CA ILE A 600 1.10 -19.39 -12.56
C ILE A 600 0.18 -19.14 -11.37
N THR A 601 -0.09 -17.88 -11.09
CA THR A 601 -1.05 -17.47 -10.06
C THR A 601 -1.84 -16.26 -10.53
N ALA A 602 -2.82 -15.86 -9.74
CA ALA A 602 -3.48 -14.58 -9.89
C ALA A 602 -3.29 -13.68 -8.64
N ASP A 603 -3.43 -12.38 -8.81
CA ASP A 603 -3.37 -11.40 -7.71
C ASP A 603 -4.74 -11.12 -7.07
N HIS A 604 -5.82 -11.35 -7.82
CA HIS A 604 -7.22 -11.39 -7.38
C HIS A 604 -8.13 -11.95 -8.49
N GLY A 605 -9.44 -12.09 -8.22
CA GLY A 605 -10.45 -12.40 -9.23
C GLY A 605 -11.08 -11.16 -9.88
N ASN A 606 -11.64 -11.34 -11.07
CA ASN A 606 -12.44 -10.37 -11.84
C ASN A 606 -13.28 -11.10 -12.91
N ALA A 607 -12.61 -11.69 -13.92
CA ALA A 607 -13.25 -12.23 -15.13
C ALA A 607 -14.16 -13.46 -14.89
N GLU A 608 -14.04 -14.13 -13.75
CA GLU A 608 -14.93 -15.24 -13.36
C GLU A 608 -16.34 -14.76 -12.93
N GLU A 609 -16.53 -13.45 -12.71
CA GLU A 609 -17.85 -12.85 -12.45
C GLU A 609 -18.06 -11.53 -13.20
N MET A 610 -18.44 -11.63 -14.48
CA MET A 610 -18.75 -10.49 -15.35
C MET A 610 -20.18 -9.96 -15.19
N LYS A 611 -21.01 -10.63 -14.38
CA LYS A 611 -22.42 -10.27 -14.14
C LYS A 611 -22.77 -10.36 -12.66
N PHE A 612 -23.70 -9.52 -12.22
CA PHE A 612 -24.41 -9.73 -10.96
C PHE A 612 -25.51 -10.79 -11.11
N GLU A 613 -26.07 -11.26 -10.00
CA GLU A 613 -27.21 -12.20 -10.00
C GLU A 613 -28.43 -11.68 -10.78
N ASP A 614 -28.62 -10.36 -10.85
CA ASP A 614 -29.71 -9.74 -11.61
C ASP A 614 -29.41 -9.60 -13.13
N GLY A 615 -28.26 -10.12 -13.57
CA GLY A 615 -27.80 -10.13 -14.97
C GLY A 615 -27.15 -8.83 -15.43
N LYS A 616 -27.04 -7.80 -14.58
CA LYS A 616 -26.35 -6.56 -14.95
C LYS A 616 -24.84 -6.78 -15.04
N PRO A 617 -24.13 -6.05 -15.93
CA PRO A 617 -22.68 -6.08 -15.99
C PRO A 617 -22.05 -5.79 -14.63
N LYS A 618 -21.08 -6.61 -14.25
CA LYS A 618 -20.22 -6.40 -13.10
C LYS A 618 -18.85 -5.96 -13.61
N THR A 619 -18.34 -4.87 -13.04
CA THR A 619 -17.08 -4.23 -13.45
C THR A 619 -16.07 -4.17 -12.31
N SER A 620 -16.41 -4.73 -11.14
CA SER A 620 -15.55 -4.76 -9.97
C SER A 620 -14.82 -6.09 -9.87
N HIS A 621 -13.71 -6.12 -9.12
CA HIS A 621 -13.09 -7.37 -8.69
C HIS A 621 -14.05 -8.22 -7.84
N THR A 622 -13.55 -9.40 -7.46
CA THR A 622 -14.28 -10.36 -6.64
C THR A 622 -13.53 -10.68 -5.34
N THR A 623 -14.21 -11.37 -4.44
CA THR A 623 -13.61 -11.96 -3.23
C THR A 623 -13.21 -13.43 -3.44
N ASN A 624 -13.30 -13.93 -4.68
CA ASN A 624 -13.00 -15.31 -5.01
C ASN A 624 -11.51 -15.62 -4.81
N LYS A 625 -11.23 -16.92 -4.63
CA LYS A 625 -9.88 -17.45 -4.60
C LYS A 625 -9.21 -17.35 -5.97
N VAL A 626 -7.90 -17.52 -5.99
CA VAL A 626 -7.08 -17.57 -7.20
C VAL A 626 -6.32 -18.89 -7.29
N PRO A 627 -6.00 -19.38 -8.49
CA PRO A 627 -5.16 -20.58 -8.63
C PRO A 627 -3.72 -20.27 -8.24
N LEU A 628 -3.02 -21.29 -7.75
CA LEU A 628 -1.56 -21.41 -7.85
C LEU A 628 -1.26 -22.74 -8.55
N LEU A 629 -0.66 -22.65 -9.72
CA LEU A 629 -0.31 -23.77 -10.58
C LEU A 629 1.20 -23.88 -10.69
N MET A 630 1.71 -25.11 -10.74
CA MET A 630 3.11 -25.45 -10.93
C MET A 630 3.22 -26.42 -12.10
N ALA A 631 4.04 -26.05 -13.09
CA ALA A 631 4.26 -26.83 -14.30
C ALA A 631 5.76 -26.95 -14.60
N ASN A 632 6.11 -28.01 -15.35
CA ASN A 632 7.51 -28.33 -15.68
C ASN A 632 8.40 -28.49 -14.42
N ALA A 633 7.82 -28.97 -13.32
CA ALA A 633 8.54 -29.24 -12.08
C ALA A 633 9.17 -30.64 -12.12
N PRO A 634 10.24 -30.89 -11.33
CA PRO A 634 10.78 -32.22 -11.12
C PRO A 634 9.73 -33.20 -10.58
N GLU A 635 9.86 -34.48 -10.92
CA GLU A 635 8.99 -35.53 -10.41
C GLU A 635 9.00 -35.60 -8.87
N GLY A 636 7.84 -35.87 -8.27
CA GLY A 636 7.67 -35.94 -6.81
C GLY A 636 7.49 -34.59 -6.12
N TRP A 637 7.41 -33.50 -6.88
CA TRP A 637 7.03 -32.19 -6.37
C TRP A 637 5.52 -32.00 -6.47
N SER A 638 4.91 -31.43 -5.43
CA SER A 638 3.49 -31.10 -5.41
C SER A 638 3.21 -29.82 -4.61
N LEU A 639 2.03 -29.26 -4.79
CA LEU A 639 1.53 -28.13 -3.97
C LEU A 639 0.58 -28.62 -2.88
N LYS A 640 0.76 -28.10 -1.67
CA LYS A 640 -0.16 -28.27 -0.54
C LYS A 640 -1.55 -27.73 -0.93
N LYS A 641 -2.61 -28.50 -0.63
CA LYS A 641 -3.96 -28.26 -1.17
C LYS A 641 -4.83 -27.25 -0.43
N ASN A 642 -4.48 -26.88 0.79
CA ASN A 642 -5.36 -26.08 1.64
C ASN A 642 -4.59 -24.99 2.37
N GLY A 643 -5.28 -23.87 2.62
CA GLY A 643 -4.80 -22.79 3.49
C GLY A 643 -3.79 -21.84 2.86
N GLY A 644 -3.61 -21.87 1.53
CA GLY A 644 -2.71 -20.95 0.85
C GLY A 644 -3.25 -19.53 0.78
N VAL A 645 -2.35 -18.55 0.88
CA VAL A 645 -2.61 -17.13 0.65
C VAL A 645 -1.56 -16.54 -0.30
N LEU A 646 -1.78 -15.33 -0.83
CA LEU A 646 -0.81 -14.69 -1.74
C LEU A 646 0.60 -14.55 -1.15
N GLY A 647 0.69 -14.32 0.16
CA GLY A 647 1.97 -14.23 0.88
C GLY A 647 2.81 -15.52 0.84
N ASP A 648 2.24 -16.66 0.44
CA ASP A 648 2.93 -17.95 0.37
C ASP A 648 3.65 -18.17 -0.96
N VAL A 649 3.39 -17.34 -1.98
CA VAL A 649 3.97 -17.49 -3.32
C VAL A 649 5.49 -17.29 -3.30
N ALA A 650 5.98 -16.20 -2.71
CA ALA A 650 7.44 -15.96 -2.63
C ALA A 650 8.19 -17.05 -1.84
N PRO A 651 7.74 -17.49 -0.65
CA PRO A 651 8.28 -18.67 0.04
C PRO A 651 8.31 -19.95 -0.82
N THR A 652 7.25 -20.17 -1.62
CA THR A 652 7.15 -21.31 -2.56
C THR A 652 8.20 -21.21 -3.66
N VAL A 653 8.37 -20.04 -4.27
CA VAL A 653 9.39 -19.76 -5.27
C VAL A 653 10.80 -19.95 -4.69
N LEU A 654 11.09 -19.41 -3.51
CA LEU A 654 12.40 -19.58 -2.85
C LEU A 654 12.71 -21.05 -2.56
N ALA A 655 11.72 -21.82 -2.10
CA ALA A 655 11.87 -23.25 -1.87
C ALA A 655 12.13 -24.04 -3.16
N ALA A 656 11.52 -23.65 -4.27
CA ALA A 656 11.80 -24.21 -5.59
C ALA A 656 13.25 -23.92 -6.05
N MET A 657 13.76 -22.72 -5.76
CA MET A 657 15.14 -22.32 -6.06
C MET A 657 16.18 -22.95 -5.13
N GLY A 658 15.75 -23.55 -4.01
CA GLY A 658 16.64 -24.03 -2.95
C GLY A 658 17.31 -22.89 -2.18
N LEU A 659 16.67 -21.73 -2.11
CA LEU A 659 17.15 -20.56 -1.37
C LEU A 659 16.54 -20.52 0.04
N PRO A 660 17.28 -19.98 1.04
CA PRO A 660 16.72 -19.78 2.37
C PRO A 660 15.61 -18.74 2.33
N GLN A 661 14.60 -18.91 3.17
CA GLN A 661 13.57 -17.92 3.42
C GLN A 661 14.05 -16.95 4.53
N PRO A 662 13.96 -15.63 4.34
CA PRO A 662 14.29 -14.65 5.38
C PRO A 662 13.20 -14.63 6.47
N GLU A 663 13.56 -14.29 7.71
CA GLU A 663 12.64 -14.30 8.86
C GLU A 663 11.45 -13.35 8.68
N GLU A 664 11.63 -12.26 7.93
CA GLU A 664 10.57 -11.28 7.74
C GLU A 664 9.48 -11.81 6.79
N MET A 665 9.79 -12.74 5.87
CA MET A 665 8.77 -13.45 5.10
C MET A 665 8.06 -14.45 6.01
N THR A 666 6.87 -14.10 6.49
CA THR A 666 6.08 -14.94 7.40
C THR A 666 5.10 -15.87 6.69
N GLY A 667 4.98 -15.79 5.36
CA GLY A 667 4.26 -16.80 4.58
C GLY A 667 4.97 -18.15 4.61
N GLU A 668 4.26 -19.21 4.26
CA GLU A 668 4.79 -20.57 4.27
C GLU A 668 4.92 -21.13 2.86
N SER A 669 5.98 -21.89 2.60
CA SER A 669 6.08 -22.59 1.32
C SER A 669 4.94 -23.61 1.16
N LEU A 670 4.24 -23.54 0.03
CA LEU A 670 3.24 -24.50 -0.41
C LEU A 670 3.87 -25.69 -1.15
N LEU A 671 5.16 -25.62 -1.44
CA LEU A 671 5.88 -26.70 -2.12
C LEU A 671 6.13 -27.88 -1.17
N ALA A 672 5.68 -29.06 -1.58
CA ALA A 672 6.04 -30.34 -0.98
C ALA A 672 6.97 -31.11 -1.92
N LYS A 673 8.00 -31.76 -1.35
CA LYS A 673 8.99 -32.57 -2.10
C LYS A 673 9.02 -33.98 -1.52
N ASP A 674 8.28 -34.90 -2.12
CA ASP A 674 8.31 -36.31 -1.74
C ASP A 674 9.45 -37.01 -2.48
N LEU A 675 10.65 -37.00 -1.89
CA LEU A 675 11.87 -37.61 -2.45
C LEU A 675 11.83 -39.16 -2.52
N LYS A 676 10.67 -39.81 -2.44
CA LYS A 676 10.55 -41.27 -2.36
C LYS A 676 10.47 -42.00 -3.70
N ARG A 677 10.56 -41.32 -4.86
CA ARG A 677 10.39 -41.96 -6.18
C ARG A 677 11.61 -42.04 -7.09
N SER A 678 12.79 -41.59 -6.69
CA SER A 678 13.99 -41.62 -7.54
C SER A 678 15.01 -42.68 -7.13
N ALA A 679 14.54 -43.90 -6.85
CA ALA A 679 15.40 -45.05 -6.61
C ALA A 679 14.91 -46.24 -7.46
N GLU A 680 15.06 -46.13 -8.78
CA GLU A 680 15.09 -47.25 -9.72
C GLU A 680 16.11 -46.98 -10.83
#